data_AF-Q9GVA5-F1
#
_entry.id   AF-Q9GVA5-F1
#
_cell.length_a   1.000
_cell.length_b   1.000
_cell.length_c   1.000
_cell.angle_alpha   90.00
_cell.angle_beta   90.00
_cell.angle_gamma   90.00
#
_symmetry.space_group_name_H-M   'P 1'
#
loop_
_entity.id
_entity.type
_entity.pdbx_description
1 polymer ?
#
loop_
_entity_poly.entity_id
_entity_poly.type
_entity_poly.pdbx_seq_one_letter_code
_entity_poly.pdbx_strand_id
1 'polypeptide(L)'
;MVRLRILLLSLALIASIAGDETDRDINQEILDQFTQPPRTLIVGSSVAQEENHKNTPVGNSQEVKNVPEQPKKLAYDIPKDLYKDLLRFDIDWAFSAFIEQHGQLAGKLIQVLLAAPTKDDISAIVKKYINTLNRALLTYAVSVTAMHRDDMRDFRIDLLSLSNPSKLVDGRQISTMQKAINVNEQVGNFSIWAKYSTATNSDDEHRLAYFREDVGINLHHWHWHLVYPFEGSLDIVKKDRRGELFYYMHHQILARYNAERLSNELSLVKRFNNFREPIIEGYFPKLDSQVAGRSWPSRPAGVVLGDLHRHDINLKLDIEDLERWANRLYEAIYTGHMTDKAGALVPFDEKTGIDVLGNMIEASPVLSPNFGYYGSIHNRGHMAISYCHDPDGRYLEQFAVMGDSTTAMRDPIFYRWHAFIDEFFVTYKNTLKPYSRDELNYEGITVTSIRVISDCGKENHLETFWTNFTVDLAKGLDFTPKSNVGAIFTHLDHCSFKYEIKATSSLAEAKKGVVRIFIAPRIDDNGKPYSLEDQRALMIEMDKFNYTIQPGANNIERQSINSTVTNPFETTGRELGEKKTDPIEEFCGCGWPQYMLVPKGTEEGLLMDLFVMISDDDADISQWDSVTGFKAASTMCGLRNRNYPDPRAMGFPFDRPLSEGVRTLQNFLTPNMATSTIKVQFIENNPKTAAKNPQTAAP
;
A
#
# COMPACT_ATOMS: atom_id res chain seq x y z
N MET A 1 32.17 -34.61 35.36
CA MET A 1 32.82 -33.49 34.65
C MET A 1 32.44 -33.41 33.16
N VAL A 2 32.38 -34.51 32.41
CA VAL A 2 32.02 -34.50 30.97
C VAL A 2 30.56 -34.02 30.71
N ARG A 3 29.59 -34.41 31.55
CA ARG A 3 28.20 -33.92 31.43
C ARG A 3 28.00 -32.43 31.79
N LEU A 4 28.87 -31.86 32.62
CA LEU A 4 28.83 -30.44 32.97
C LEU A 4 29.46 -29.57 31.86
N ARG A 5 30.47 -30.09 31.16
CA ARG A 5 31.06 -29.43 29.98
C ARG A 5 30.11 -29.44 28.78
N ILE A 6 29.33 -30.50 28.57
CA ILE A 6 28.31 -30.53 27.50
C ILE A 6 27.19 -29.52 27.79
N LEU A 7 26.70 -29.43 29.03
CA LEU A 7 25.67 -28.45 29.41
C LEU A 7 26.18 -26.98 29.30
N LEU A 8 27.45 -26.73 29.62
CA LEU A 8 28.07 -25.41 29.47
C LEU A 8 28.37 -25.07 28.00
N LEU A 9 28.68 -26.05 27.15
CA LEU A 9 28.80 -25.86 25.70
C LEU A 9 27.42 -25.64 25.05
N SER A 10 26.36 -26.29 25.53
CA SER A 10 24.98 -26.03 25.10
C SER A 10 24.51 -24.64 25.52
N LEU A 11 24.82 -24.20 26.74
CA LEU A 11 24.48 -22.85 27.23
C LEU A 11 25.33 -21.75 26.58
N ALA A 12 26.58 -22.02 26.21
CA ALA A 12 27.40 -21.10 25.43
C ALA A 12 26.96 -21.01 23.96
N LEU A 13 26.46 -22.10 23.38
CA LEU A 13 25.85 -22.10 22.04
C LEU A 13 24.48 -21.41 22.04
N ILE A 14 23.70 -21.54 23.13
CA ILE A 14 22.43 -20.80 23.32
C ILE A 14 22.69 -19.31 23.61
N ALA A 15 23.78 -18.96 24.32
CA ALA A 15 24.15 -17.57 24.58
C ALA A 15 24.84 -16.87 23.38
N SER A 16 25.37 -17.62 22.40
CA SER A 16 25.81 -17.04 21.12
C SER A 16 24.69 -16.98 20.05
N ILE A 17 23.48 -17.42 20.41
CA ILE A 17 22.25 -17.30 19.61
C ILE A 17 21.28 -16.30 20.26
N ALA A 18 21.58 -15.84 21.48
CA ALA A 18 20.74 -14.90 22.23
C ALA A 18 21.27 -13.47 22.09
N GLY A 19 20.57 -12.69 21.28
CA GLY A 19 20.83 -11.26 21.05
C GLY A 19 21.74 -11.03 19.87
N ASP A 20 21.21 -11.27 18.67
CA ASP A 20 21.81 -10.84 17.43
C ASP A 20 21.98 -9.31 17.47
N GLU A 21 23.13 -8.76 17.08
CA GLU A 21 23.43 -7.29 17.14
C GLU A 21 22.50 -6.44 16.26
N THR A 22 21.57 -7.11 15.58
CA THR A 22 20.69 -6.73 14.47
C THR A 22 19.34 -6.22 14.97
N ASP A 23 18.84 -6.87 16.01
CA ASP A 23 17.72 -6.37 16.79
C ASP A 23 18.09 -5.04 17.40
N ARG A 24 19.34 -4.84 17.86
CA ARG A 24 19.75 -3.54 18.42
C ARG A 24 19.58 -2.38 17.46
N ASP A 25 19.92 -2.50 16.18
CA ASP A 25 19.92 -1.37 15.23
C ASP A 25 18.53 -0.99 14.71
N ILE A 26 17.65 -1.96 14.42
CA ILE A 26 16.26 -1.65 14.00
C ILE A 26 15.41 -1.28 15.21
N ASN A 27 15.74 -1.86 16.37
CA ASN A 27 15.15 -1.40 17.61
C ASN A 27 15.58 0.05 17.87
N GLN A 28 16.86 0.36 17.66
CA GLN A 28 17.35 1.72 17.73
C GLN A 28 16.66 2.64 16.73
N GLU A 29 16.33 2.21 15.50
CA GLU A 29 15.57 3.03 14.55
C GLU A 29 14.17 3.37 15.07
N ILE A 30 13.43 2.39 15.59
CA ILE A 30 12.12 2.65 16.21
C ILE A 30 12.32 3.64 17.39
N LEU A 31 13.39 3.48 18.18
CA LEU A 31 13.71 4.35 19.30
C LEU A 31 14.15 5.76 18.91
N ASP A 32 14.91 5.89 17.82
CA ASP A 32 15.44 7.14 17.30
C ASP A 32 14.32 8.03 16.77
N GLN A 33 13.27 7.44 16.21
CA GLN A 33 12.06 8.18 15.83
C GLN A 33 11.34 8.84 17.02
N PHE A 34 11.59 8.39 18.26
CA PHE A 34 11.10 9.05 19.47
C PHE A 34 12.08 10.08 20.06
N THR A 35 13.31 10.16 19.55
CA THR A 35 14.27 11.17 20.00
C THR A 35 14.11 12.46 19.20
N GLN A 36 13.97 13.60 19.87
CA GLN A 36 13.99 14.89 19.16
C GLN A 36 15.34 15.08 18.47
N PRO A 37 15.40 15.64 17.24
CA PRO A 37 16.68 15.97 16.63
C PRO A 37 17.44 16.91 17.58
N PRO A 38 18.76 16.72 17.76
CA PRO A 38 19.54 17.66 18.55
C PRO A 38 19.32 19.06 17.99
N ARG A 39 18.94 20.01 18.85
CA ARG A 39 18.95 21.43 18.49
C ARG A 39 20.35 21.72 17.99
N THR A 40 20.49 21.95 16.68
CA THR A 40 21.74 22.47 16.12
C THR A 40 21.90 23.89 16.65
N LEU A 41 22.55 24.01 17.82
CA LEU A 41 23.10 25.26 18.30
C LEU A 41 24.19 25.63 17.30
N ILE A 42 23.87 26.52 16.36
CA ILE A 42 24.87 27.23 15.58
C ILE A 42 25.61 28.14 16.56
N VAL A 43 26.64 27.60 17.21
CA VAL A 43 27.59 28.41 17.98
C VAL A 43 28.60 28.95 16.97
N GLY A 44 28.46 30.23 16.68
CA GLY A 44 29.43 31.00 15.89
C GLY A 44 30.81 30.91 16.52
N SER A 45 31.79 30.58 15.69
CA SER A 45 33.21 30.55 16.02
C SER A 45 33.73 31.95 16.37
N SER A 46 34.32 32.11 17.56
CA SER A 46 35.39 33.09 17.76
C SER A 46 36.34 32.68 18.90
N VAL A 47 37.57 32.36 18.48
CA VAL A 47 38.87 32.79 19.05
C VAL A 47 39.38 32.20 20.38
N ALA A 48 40.65 31.78 20.27
CA ALA A 48 41.77 31.72 21.23
C ALA A 48 42.11 30.38 21.91
N GLN A 49 43.37 30.00 21.64
CA GLN A 49 44.19 28.98 22.28
C GLN A 49 44.43 29.32 23.77
N GLU A 50 44.53 28.29 24.62
CA GLU A 50 45.65 28.16 25.56
C GLU A 50 45.72 26.74 26.17
N GLU A 51 46.96 26.30 26.39
CA GLU A 51 47.39 24.98 26.84
C GLU A 51 46.99 24.67 28.30
N ASN A 52 46.75 23.39 28.63
CA ASN A 52 47.40 22.77 29.79
C ASN A 52 47.22 21.25 29.84
N HIS A 53 48.36 20.55 29.83
CA HIS A 53 48.51 19.15 30.22
C HIS A 53 48.21 18.94 31.71
N LYS A 54 47.51 17.85 32.06
CA LYS A 54 47.72 17.10 33.31
C LYS A 54 47.15 15.66 33.23
N ASN A 55 48.05 14.69 33.42
CA ASN A 55 47.81 13.27 33.71
C ASN A 55 46.92 13.12 34.97
N THR A 56 46.10 12.07 35.20
CA THR A 56 46.41 10.65 35.55
C THR A 56 45.06 10.00 36.00
N PRO A 57 44.92 8.70 36.40
CA PRO A 57 45.38 7.41 35.87
C PRO A 57 44.23 6.40 35.61
N VAL A 58 44.59 5.29 34.95
CA VAL A 58 43.82 4.05 34.73
C VAL A 58 43.48 3.35 36.07
N GLY A 59 42.25 2.87 36.23
CA GLY A 59 41.79 2.11 37.39
C GLY A 59 40.76 1.02 37.06
N ASN A 60 41.23 -0.23 37.10
CA ASN A 60 40.57 -1.53 37.35
C ASN A 60 39.17 -1.83 36.81
N SER A 61 39.15 -2.79 35.88
CA SER A 61 38.03 -3.64 35.48
C SER A 61 37.48 -4.47 36.65
N GLN A 62 36.25 -4.20 37.07
CA GLN A 62 35.41 -5.16 37.79
C GLN A 62 34.47 -5.86 36.80
N GLU A 63 34.56 -7.19 36.74
CA GLU A 63 33.57 -8.04 36.07
C GLU A 63 32.19 -7.82 36.69
N VAL A 64 31.30 -7.13 35.95
CA VAL A 64 29.88 -7.07 36.28
C VAL A 64 29.22 -8.31 35.69
N LYS A 65 28.78 -9.22 36.56
CA LYS A 65 27.87 -10.31 36.20
C LYS A 65 26.56 -9.69 35.70
N ASN A 66 26.30 -9.78 34.39
CA ASN A 66 25.02 -9.42 33.78
C ASN A 66 23.93 -10.39 34.25
N VAL A 67 23.27 -10.05 35.35
CA VAL A 67 21.91 -10.49 35.62
C VAL A 67 21.00 -9.53 34.84
N PRO A 68 20.03 -10.00 34.03
CA PRO A 68 19.09 -9.11 33.35
C PRO A 68 18.38 -8.26 34.40
N GLU A 69 18.65 -6.96 34.40
CA GLU A 69 18.01 -6.01 35.30
C GLU A 69 16.50 -6.04 34.98
N GLN A 70 15.65 -6.34 35.96
CA GLN A 70 14.21 -6.24 35.73
C GLN A 70 13.90 -4.79 35.35
N PRO A 71 13.26 -4.54 34.20
CA PRO A 71 13.06 -3.18 33.73
C PRO A 71 12.22 -2.37 34.73
N LYS A 72 12.67 -1.15 35.04
CA LYS A 72 11.99 -0.21 35.93
C LYS A 72 10.49 -0.17 35.62
N LYS A 73 9.65 -0.17 36.66
CA LYS A 73 8.20 -0.05 36.53
C LYS A 73 7.88 1.26 35.80
N LEU A 74 7.26 1.18 34.63
CA LEU A 74 6.83 2.36 33.88
C LEU A 74 5.58 2.96 34.55
N ALA A 75 5.39 4.27 34.39
CA ALA A 75 4.19 4.95 34.88
C ALA A 75 2.94 4.51 34.10
N TYR A 76 3.09 4.30 32.79
CA TYR A 76 2.12 3.69 31.89
C TYR A 76 2.80 2.50 31.21
N ASP A 77 2.18 1.31 31.27
CA ASP A 77 2.84 0.05 30.89
C ASP A 77 1.86 -0.97 30.31
N ILE A 78 2.38 -1.98 29.63
CA ILE A 78 1.58 -3.09 29.10
C ILE A 78 0.96 -3.86 30.27
N PRO A 79 -0.37 -4.08 30.31
CA PRO A 79 -1.01 -4.86 31.34
C PRO A 79 -0.42 -6.27 31.45
N LYS A 80 -0.24 -6.76 32.69
CA LYS A 80 0.46 -8.03 32.95
C LYS A 80 -0.10 -9.22 32.18
N ASP A 81 -1.41 -9.30 31.99
CA ASP A 81 -2.02 -10.42 31.29
C ASP A 81 -1.82 -10.33 29.77
N LEU A 82 -1.93 -9.13 29.18
CA LEU A 82 -1.57 -8.91 27.79
C LEU A 82 -0.07 -9.18 27.53
N TYR A 83 0.80 -8.77 28.45
CA TYR A 83 2.23 -9.04 28.33
C TYR A 83 2.54 -10.54 28.28
N LYS A 84 1.85 -11.37 29.08
CA LYS A 84 2.02 -12.83 29.01
C LYS A 84 1.58 -13.40 27.66
N ASP A 85 0.48 -12.89 27.10
CA ASP A 85 0.00 -13.35 25.79
C ASP A 85 0.96 -12.90 24.68
N LEU A 86 1.49 -11.68 24.75
CA LEU A 86 2.51 -11.19 23.83
C LEU A 86 3.81 -11.99 23.89
N LEU A 87 4.24 -12.43 25.07
CA LEU A 87 5.42 -13.29 25.24
C LEU A 87 5.22 -14.74 24.73
N ARG A 88 3.97 -15.20 24.62
CA ARG A 88 3.68 -16.52 24.03
C ARG A 88 3.76 -16.49 22.51
N PHE A 89 3.66 -15.32 21.91
CA PHE A 89 3.90 -15.13 20.49
C PHE A 89 5.41 -14.98 20.30
N ASP A 90 6.04 -16.05 19.82
CA ASP A 90 7.49 -16.19 19.73
C ASP A 90 8.13 -14.99 19.01
N ILE A 91 9.30 -14.56 19.48
CA ILE A 91 10.00 -13.39 18.92
C ILE A 91 10.36 -13.59 17.45
N ASP A 92 10.61 -14.84 17.05
CA ASP A 92 11.03 -15.24 15.69
C ASP A 92 9.87 -15.72 14.81
N TRP A 93 8.63 -15.66 15.30
CA TRP A 93 7.47 -16.06 14.51
C TRP A 93 7.05 -15.00 13.49
N ALA A 94 6.59 -15.48 12.33
CA ALA A 94 6.05 -14.62 11.29
C ALA A 94 4.71 -14.03 11.75
N PHE A 95 4.59 -12.70 11.67
CA PHE A 95 3.36 -11.97 11.98
C PHE A 95 2.55 -11.73 10.71
N SER A 96 1.24 -11.89 10.81
CA SER A 96 0.27 -11.55 9.76
C SER A 96 -1.01 -11.07 10.42
N ALA A 97 -1.51 -9.90 10.01
CA ALA A 97 -2.79 -9.38 10.50
C ALA A 97 -3.99 -10.25 10.04
N PHE A 98 -3.84 -11.03 8.96
CA PHE A 98 -4.88 -11.93 8.45
C PHE A 98 -5.10 -13.17 9.34
N ILE A 99 -4.10 -13.55 10.14
CA ILE A 99 -4.26 -14.61 11.14
C ILE A 99 -4.98 -14.00 12.35
N GLU A 100 -6.20 -14.48 12.60
CA GLU A 100 -7.10 -13.92 13.61
C GLU A 100 -6.45 -13.73 14.99
N GLN A 101 -5.70 -14.73 15.47
CA GLN A 101 -5.02 -14.64 16.77
C GLN A 101 -3.95 -13.53 16.79
N HIS A 102 -3.20 -13.38 15.69
CA HIS A 102 -2.17 -12.36 15.56
C HIS A 102 -2.81 -10.97 15.49
N GLY A 103 -3.86 -10.81 14.68
CA GLY A 103 -4.63 -9.57 14.56
C GLY A 103 -5.25 -9.13 15.88
N GLN A 104 -5.90 -10.04 16.62
CA GLN A 104 -6.47 -9.75 17.93
C GLN A 104 -5.40 -9.35 18.96
N LEU A 105 -4.26 -10.03 18.95
CA LEU A 105 -3.13 -9.71 19.84
C LEU A 105 -2.55 -8.32 19.53
N ALA A 106 -2.34 -8.01 18.26
CA ALA A 106 -1.92 -6.70 17.80
C ALA A 106 -2.95 -5.61 18.17
N GLY A 107 -4.25 -5.86 17.96
CA GLY A 107 -5.32 -4.94 18.30
C GLY A 107 -5.34 -4.56 19.79
N LYS A 108 -5.10 -5.53 20.68
CA LYS A 108 -4.95 -5.27 22.13
C LYS A 108 -3.73 -4.41 22.44
N LEU A 109 -2.59 -4.67 21.79
CA LEU A 109 -1.39 -3.83 21.98
C LEU A 109 -1.64 -2.41 21.47
N ILE A 110 -2.26 -2.24 20.30
CA ILE A 110 -2.61 -0.93 19.75
C ILE A 110 -3.49 -0.14 20.72
N GLN A 111 -4.49 -0.77 21.35
CA GLN A 111 -5.33 -0.11 22.35
C GLN A 111 -4.52 0.43 23.54
N VAL A 112 -3.53 -0.33 24.02
CA VAL A 112 -2.62 0.14 25.08
C VAL A 112 -1.79 1.32 24.59
N LEU A 113 -1.19 1.23 23.41
CA LEU A 113 -0.36 2.32 22.88
C LEU A 113 -1.18 3.59 22.60
N LEU A 114 -2.42 3.46 22.14
CA LEU A 114 -3.34 4.59 21.94
C LEU A 114 -3.74 5.25 23.26
N ALA A 115 -3.97 4.46 24.31
CA ALA A 115 -4.34 4.97 25.63
C ALA A 115 -3.15 5.51 26.44
N ALA A 116 -1.92 5.41 25.93
CA ALA A 116 -0.75 6.04 26.55
C ALA A 116 -0.93 7.57 26.59
N PRO A 117 -0.54 8.27 27.67
CA PRO A 117 -0.75 9.72 27.76
C PRO A 117 0.02 10.50 26.69
N THR A 118 1.28 10.15 26.45
CA THR A 118 2.17 10.88 25.53
C THR A 118 2.96 9.93 24.62
N LYS A 119 3.49 10.48 23.52
CA LYS A 119 4.46 9.75 22.69
C LYS A 119 5.71 9.27 23.45
N ASP A 120 6.10 9.96 24.53
CA ASP A 120 7.24 9.56 25.36
C ASP A 120 6.93 8.30 26.19
N ASP A 121 5.67 8.13 26.63
CA ASP A 121 5.23 6.91 27.29
C ASP A 121 5.26 5.71 26.33
N ILE A 122 4.83 5.92 25.09
CA ILE A 122 4.94 4.93 24.01
C ILE A 122 6.41 4.58 23.77
N SER A 123 7.28 5.61 23.66
CA SER A 123 8.73 5.40 23.54
C SER A 123 9.27 4.54 24.68
N ALA A 124 8.85 4.80 25.92
CA ALA A 124 9.30 4.05 27.08
C ALA A 124 8.83 2.57 27.04
N ILE A 125 7.59 2.32 26.62
CA ILE A 125 7.07 0.96 26.39
C ILE A 125 7.91 0.26 25.34
N VAL A 126 8.13 0.90 24.19
CA VAL A 126 8.93 0.33 23.10
C VAL A 126 10.35 0.03 23.61
N LYS A 127 11.06 0.99 24.21
CA LYS A 127 12.42 0.79 24.79
C LYS A 127 12.51 -0.41 25.70
N LYS A 128 11.48 -0.61 26.51
CA LYS A 128 11.43 -1.69 27.48
C LYS A 128 11.24 -3.06 26.85
N TYR A 129 10.43 -3.16 25.80
CA TYR A 129 9.91 -4.44 25.32
C TYR A 129 10.43 -4.88 23.95
N ILE A 130 11.13 -4.01 23.24
CA ILE A 130 11.52 -4.24 21.86
C ILE A 130 12.42 -5.47 21.64
N ASN A 131 13.21 -5.87 22.64
CA ASN A 131 14.04 -7.09 22.60
C ASN A 131 13.34 -8.33 23.19
N THR A 132 12.05 -8.25 23.52
CA THR A 132 11.32 -9.32 24.22
C THR A 132 10.01 -9.71 23.55
N LEU A 133 9.41 -8.80 22.79
CA LEU A 133 8.19 -9.06 22.05
C LEU A 133 8.51 -9.33 20.60
N ASN A 134 7.63 -10.09 19.92
CA ASN A 134 7.70 -10.26 18.49
C ASN A 134 7.78 -8.91 17.77
N ARG A 135 8.85 -8.76 16.99
CA ARG A 135 9.22 -7.49 16.40
C ARG A 135 8.23 -7.05 15.33
N ALA A 136 7.79 -7.96 14.46
CA ALA A 136 6.85 -7.63 13.39
C ALA A 136 5.47 -7.20 13.95
N LEU A 137 5.01 -7.85 15.03
CA LEU A 137 3.79 -7.46 15.74
C LEU A 137 3.93 -6.08 16.38
N LEU A 138 5.06 -5.82 17.06
CA LEU A 138 5.31 -4.52 17.71
C LEU A 138 5.43 -3.40 16.67
N THR A 139 6.15 -3.62 15.56
CA THR A 139 6.25 -2.68 14.45
C THR A 139 4.87 -2.37 13.89
N TYR A 140 4.05 -3.38 13.60
CA TYR A 140 2.67 -3.18 13.14
C TYR A 140 1.86 -2.33 14.14
N ALA A 141 1.89 -2.67 15.43
CA ALA A 141 1.13 -1.96 16.46
C ALA A 141 1.57 -0.50 16.62
N VAL A 142 2.87 -0.23 16.60
CA VAL A 142 3.42 1.14 16.67
C VAL A 142 3.05 1.93 15.41
N SER A 143 3.15 1.33 14.22
CA SER A 143 2.79 1.97 12.96
C SER A 143 1.31 2.35 12.91
N VAL A 144 0.40 1.44 13.30
CA VAL A 144 -1.03 1.77 13.41
C VAL A 144 -1.23 2.90 14.42
N THR A 145 -0.63 2.80 15.61
CA THR A 145 -0.77 3.84 16.65
C THR A 145 -0.32 5.22 16.16
N ALA A 146 0.83 5.29 15.49
CA ALA A 146 1.38 6.53 14.96
C ALA A 146 0.47 7.18 13.90
N MET A 147 -0.23 6.40 13.06
CA MET A 147 -1.23 6.91 12.11
C MET A 147 -2.47 7.50 12.80
N HIS A 148 -2.74 7.11 14.04
CA HIS A 148 -3.98 7.44 14.75
C HIS A 148 -3.79 8.53 15.83
N ARG A 149 -2.56 8.81 16.27
CA ARG A 149 -2.26 9.81 17.31
C ARG A 149 -1.73 11.14 16.79
N ASP A 150 -2.37 12.25 17.14
CA ASP A 150 -1.98 13.58 16.68
C ASP A 150 -0.55 14.01 17.09
N ASP A 151 -0.04 13.54 18.23
CA ASP A 151 1.30 13.83 18.72
C ASP A 151 2.42 13.02 18.02
N MET A 152 2.05 12.12 17.10
CA MET A 152 2.98 11.26 16.33
C MET A 152 2.93 11.52 14.82
N ARG A 153 2.46 12.70 14.38
CA ARG A 153 2.40 13.08 12.95
C ARG A 153 3.78 13.11 12.26
N ASP A 154 4.84 13.33 13.02
CA ASP A 154 6.23 13.35 12.58
C ASP A 154 6.86 11.96 12.45
N PHE A 155 6.16 10.91 12.89
CA PHE A 155 6.65 9.53 12.86
C PHE A 155 6.67 8.98 11.42
N ARG A 156 7.82 8.45 10.99
CA ARG A 156 8.10 8.05 9.60
C ARG A 156 7.96 6.55 9.45
N ILE A 157 6.73 6.12 9.16
CA ILE A 157 6.35 4.70 9.06
C ILE A 157 6.95 4.01 7.83
N ASP A 158 7.18 4.78 6.77
CA ASP A 158 7.85 4.34 5.54
C ASP A 158 9.24 3.74 5.83
N LEU A 159 9.97 4.30 6.79
CA LEU A 159 11.28 3.76 7.22
C LEU A 159 11.17 2.37 7.83
N LEU A 160 10.09 2.09 8.55
CA LEU A 160 9.92 0.81 9.24
C LEU A 160 9.65 -0.36 8.30
N SER A 161 9.05 -0.08 7.13
CA SER A 161 8.90 -1.10 6.08
C SER A 161 10.16 -1.27 5.24
N LEU A 162 10.85 -0.17 4.93
CA LEU A 162 12.12 -0.21 4.23
C LEU A 162 13.24 -0.89 5.06
N SER A 163 13.13 -0.87 6.39
CA SER A 163 14.06 -1.57 7.28
C SER A 163 13.82 -3.07 7.43
N ASN A 164 12.91 -3.66 6.63
CA ASN A 164 12.85 -5.11 6.42
C ASN A 164 13.19 -5.48 4.97
N PRO A 165 14.48 -5.45 4.59
CA PRO A 165 14.94 -5.69 3.22
C PRO A 165 14.54 -7.08 2.69
N SER A 166 14.34 -8.04 3.59
CA SER A 166 13.94 -9.42 3.24
C SER A 166 12.56 -9.54 2.60
N LYS A 167 11.69 -8.52 2.77
CA LYS A 167 10.40 -8.42 2.06
C LYS A 167 10.49 -7.74 0.69
N LEU A 168 11.63 -7.13 0.39
CA LEU A 168 11.82 -6.28 -0.80
C LEU A 168 12.79 -6.88 -1.81
N VAL A 169 13.84 -7.53 -1.33
CA VAL A 169 15.00 -8.00 -2.10
C VAL A 169 15.13 -9.51 -2.01
N ASP A 170 15.55 -10.13 -3.11
CA ASP A 170 15.85 -11.56 -3.19
C ASP A 170 16.91 -11.97 -2.14
N GLY A 171 16.64 -13.07 -1.43
CA GLY A 171 17.49 -13.55 -0.34
C GLY A 171 18.93 -13.91 -0.75
N ARG A 172 19.14 -14.38 -1.99
CA ARG A 172 20.47 -14.60 -2.56
C ARG A 172 21.22 -13.28 -2.73
N GLN A 173 20.53 -12.22 -3.14
CA GLN A 173 21.15 -10.90 -3.29
C GLN A 173 21.54 -10.32 -1.94
N ILE A 174 20.68 -10.49 -0.92
CA ILE A 174 21.01 -10.17 0.47
C ILE A 174 22.26 -10.95 0.90
N SER A 175 22.26 -12.28 0.81
CA SER A 175 23.42 -13.10 1.20
C SER A 175 24.72 -12.72 0.47
N THR A 176 24.62 -12.37 -0.81
CA THR A 176 25.77 -11.90 -1.62
C THR A 176 26.31 -10.58 -1.10
N MET A 177 25.42 -9.64 -0.78
CA MET A 177 25.76 -8.36 -0.18
C MET A 177 26.42 -8.53 1.19
N GLN A 178 25.87 -9.41 2.04
CA GLN A 178 26.46 -9.73 3.34
C GLN A 178 27.89 -10.28 3.20
N LYS A 179 28.10 -11.23 2.28
CA LYS A 179 29.45 -11.76 1.99
C LYS A 179 30.40 -10.68 1.48
N ALA A 180 29.94 -9.80 0.59
CA ALA A 180 30.75 -8.71 0.07
C ALA A 180 31.18 -7.74 1.16
N ILE A 181 30.29 -7.40 2.10
CA ILE A 181 30.60 -6.52 3.23
C ILE A 181 31.61 -7.16 4.18
N ASN A 182 31.41 -8.44 4.52
CA ASN A 182 32.31 -9.17 5.43
C ASN A 182 33.73 -9.33 4.87
N VAL A 183 33.90 -9.40 3.54
CA VAL A 183 35.21 -9.54 2.90
C VAL A 183 35.96 -8.21 2.79
N ASN A 184 35.25 -7.09 2.74
CA ASN A 184 35.79 -5.83 2.22
C ASN A 184 35.88 -4.72 3.30
N GLU A 185 36.45 -5.04 4.49
CA GLU A 185 36.55 -4.21 5.72
C GLU A 185 36.85 -2.69 5.51
N GLN A 186 35.88 -1.95 4.98
CA GLN A 186 35.91 -0.54 4.53
C GLN A 186 36.48 -0.28 3.13
N VAL A 187 35.61 0.06 2.16
CA VAL A 187 35.71 1.28 1.31
C VAL A 187 34.33 1.60 0.67
N GLY A 188 33.71 2.76 0.99
CA GLY A 188 32.69 3.43 0.18
C GLY A 188 31.23 2.95 0.26
N ASN A 189 30.32 3.68 -0.40
CA ASN A 189 28.92 3.29 -0.58
C ASN A 189 28.85 2.03 -1.48
N PHE A 190 28.14 0.99 -1.05
CA PHE A 190 27.94 -0.24 -1.78
C PHE A 190 26.47 -0.38 -2.19
N SER A 191 26.18 -0.69 -3.45
CA SER A 191 24.80 -0.94 -3.88
C SER A 191 24.70 -2.11 -4.85
N ILE A 192 23.68 -2.94 -4.67
CA ILE A 192 23.36 -4.08 -5.53
C ILE A 192 22.17 -3.75 -6.44
N TRP A 193 22.21 -4.21 -7.68
CA TRP A 193 21.04 -4.12 -8.56
C TRP A 193 20.01 -5.18 -8.16
N ALA A 194 18.92 -4.74 -7.51
CA ALA A 194 17.78 -5.59 -7.22
C ALA A 194 17.06 -5.90 -8.53
N LYS A 195 16.89 -7.19 -8.85
CA LYS A 195 16.21 -7.61 -10.07
C LYS A 195 14.76 -7.95 -9.74
N TYR A 196 13.82 -7.32 -10.45
CA TYR A 196 12.45 -7.81 -10.57
C TYR A 196 12.44 -9.06 -11.44
N SER A 197 12.81 -10.22 -10.89
CA SER A 197 12.92 -11.46 -11.67
C SER A 197 12.76 -12.68 -10.77
N THR A 198 11.54 -12.85 -10.27
CA THR A 198 11.11 -14.10 -9.64
C THR A 198 10.88 -15.23 -10.66
N ALA A 199 10.78 -14.90 -11.95
CA ALA A 199 10.61 -15.83 -13.06
C ALA A 199 11.40 -15.37 -14.32
N THR A 200 11.27 -16.11 -15.42
CA THR A 200 11.81 -15.74 -16.75
C THR A 200 10.65 -15.39 -17.68
N ASN A 201 10.93 -14.76 -18.83
CA ASN A 201 9.92 -14.44 -19.84
C ASN A 201 9.24 -15.68 -20.47
N SER A 202 9.62 -16.90 -20.09
CA SER A 202 8.87 -18.12 -20.43
C SER A 202 7.54 -18.21 -19.68
N ASP A 203 7.40 -17.48 -18.57
CA ASP A 203 6.13 -17.24 -17.88
C ASP A 203 5.61 -15.87 -18.29
N ASP A 204 4.44 -15.82 -18.94
CA ASP A 204 3.85 -14.58 -19.42
C ASP A 204 3.56 -13.59 -18.30
N GLU A 205 3.22 -14.07 -17.10
CA GLU A 205 2.98 -13.18 -15.94
C GLU A 205 4.26 -12.45 -15.52
N HIS A 206 5.45 -12.95 -15.88
CA HIS A 206 6.72 -12.28 -15.58
C HIS A 206 6.82 -10.90 -16.25
N ARG A 207 6.15 -10.67 -17.39
CA ARG A 207 6.14 -9.36 -18.07
C ARG A 207 5.64 -8.23 -17.17
N LEU A 208 4.80 -8.54 -16.17
CA LEU A 208 4.24 -7.58 -15.21
C LEU A 208 5.02 -7.51 -13.89
N ALA A 209 6.19 -8.16 -13.77
CA ALA A 209 6.98 -8.13 -12.53
C ALA A 209 7.33 -6.69 -12.11
N TYR A 210 7.59 -5.79 -13.05
CA TYR A 210 7.88 -4.38 -12.74
C TYR A 210 6.74 -3.65 -12.04
N PHE A 211 5.48 -4.11 -12.19
CA PHE A 211 4.32 -3.55 -11.51
C PHE A 211 4.05 -4.30 -10.22
N ARG A 212 4.03 -5.64 -10.28
CA ARG A 212 3.70 -6.51 -9.14
C ARG A 212 4.74 -6.41 -8.01
N GLU A 213 6.01 -6.31 -8.37
CA GLU A 213 7.15 -6.33 -7.45
C GLU A 213 7.68 -4.94 -7.12
N ASP A 214 7.04 -3.89 -7.66
CA ASP A 214 7.40 -2.50 -7.38
C ASP A 214 7.32 -2.19 -5.88
N VAL A 215 8.38 -1.57 -5.37
CA VAL A 215 8.49 -1.24 -3.94
C VAL A 215 7.43 -0.22 -3.55
N GLY A 216 7.19 0.81 -4.35
CA GLY A 216 6.22 1.85 -4.03
C GLY A 216 4.78 1.33 -3.99
N ILE A 217 4.39 0.47 -4.94
CA ILE A 217 3.06 -0.13 -4.99
C ILE A 217 2.83 -1.02 -3.77
N ASN A 218 3.79 -1.88 -3.42
CA ASN A 218 3.68 -2.76 -2.25
C ASN A 218 3.67 -1.96 -0.93
N LEU A 219 4.43 -0.86 -0.84
CA LEU A 219 4.37 0.07 0.28
C LEU A 219 3.02 0.76 0.38
N HIS A 220 2.45 1.23 -0.73
CA HIS A 220 1.12 1.84 -0.75
C HIS A 220 0.07 0.90 -0.15
N HIS A 221 0.03 -0.35 -0.61
CA HIS A 221 -0.91 -1.37 -0.13
C HIS A 221 -0.75 -1.66 1.37
N TRP A 222 0.49 -1.80 1.84
CA TRP A 222 0.76 -1.97 3.27
C TRP A 222 0.30 -0.77 4.10
N HIS A 223 0.67 0.46 3.70
CA HIS A 223 0.26 1.67 4.41
C HIS A 223 -1.25 1.86 4.41
N TRP A 224 -1.94 1.53 3.32
CA TRP A 224 -3.40 1.60 3.26
C TRP A 224 -4.04 0.72 4.34
N HIS A 225 -3.56 -0.51 4.51
CA HIS A 225 -4.05 -1.41 5.58
C HIS A 225 -3.61 -1.01 7.00
N LEU A 226 -2.56 -0.20 7.16
CA LEU A 226 -2.23 0.42 8.46
C LEU A 226 -3.18 1.57 8.81
N VAL A 227 -3.58 2.36 7.79
CA VAL A 227 -4.56 3.43 7.98
C VAL A 227 -5.94 2.85 8.23
N TYR A 228 -6.33 1.80 7.51
CA TYR A 228 -7.66 1.19 7.56
C TYR A 228 -7.62 -0.28 8.02
N PRO A 229 -7.17 -0.57 9.25
CA PRO A 229 -7.14 -1.95 9.75
C PRO A 229 -8.57 -2.50 9.90
N PHE A 230 -8.76 -3.80 9.62
CA PHE A 230 -10.07 -4.46 9.77
C PHE A 230 -10.32 -5.00 11.19
N GLU A 231 -9.25 -5.29 11.95
CA GLU A 231 -9.28 -5.81 13.32
C GLU A 231 -8.94 -4.69 14.32
N GLY A 232 -9.69 -4.61 15.42
CA GLY A 232 -9.45 -3.58 16.45
C GLY A 232 -10.73 -3.08 17.12
N SER A 233 -10.58 -2.12 18.04
CA SER A 233 -11.73 -1.41 18.62
C SER A 233 -12.37 -0.46 17.62
N LEU A 234 -13.63 -0.09 17.88
CA LEU A 234 -14.39 0.84 17.03
C LEU A 234 -13.64 2.15 16.78
N ASP A 235 -12.97 2.73 17.78
CA ASP A 235 -12.25 4.00 17.64
C ASP A 235 -11.08 3.92 16.64
N ILE A 236 -10.60 2.71 16.33
CA ILE A 236 -9.53 2.47 15.36
C ILE A 236 -10.15 2.21 13.98
N VAL A 237 -11.02 1.21 13.90
CA VAL A 237 -11.49 0.66 12.62
C VAL A 237 -12.63 1.47 12.01
N LYS A 238 -13.42 2.19 12.81
CA LYS A 238 -14.56 2.99 12.33
C LYS A 238 -14.08 4.33 11.78
N LYS A 239 -13.56 4.28 10.55
CA LYS A 239 -13.24 5.48 9.76
C LYS A 239 -14.34 5.79 8.76
N ASP A 240 -14.41 7.06 8.37
CA ASP A 240 -15.38 7.51 7.38
C ASP A 240 -15.25 6.71 6.08
N ARG A 241 -16.37 6.13 5.65
CA ARG A 241 -16.53 5.40 4.38
C ARG A 241 -15.46 4.36 4.07
N ARG A 242 -14.90 3.72 5.10
CA ARG A 242 -13.73 2.84 4.95
C ARG A 242 -14.01 1.55 4.19
N GLY A 243 -15.23 1.04 4.22
CA GLY A 243 -15.66 -0.09 3.41
C GLY A 243 -15.84 0.29 1.94
N GLU A 244 -16.30 1.52 1.66
CA GLU A 244 -16.34 2.03 0.29
C GLU A 244 -14.92 2.28 -0.24
N LEU A 245 -14.03 2.79 0.60
CA LEU A 245 -12.64 3.00 0.25
C LEU A 245 -11.88 1.69 0.05
N PHE A 246 -12.23 0.64 0.82
CA PHE A 246 -11.73 -0.72 0.59
C PHE A 246 -12.08 -1.20 -0.81
N TYR A 247 -13.33 -1.04 -1.24
CA TYR A 247 -13.73 -1.31 -2.62
C TYR A 247 -12.90 -0.47 -3.59
N TYR A 248 -12.90 0.85 -3.41
CA TYR A 248 -12.40 1.75 -4.44
C TYR A 248 -10.89 1.64 -4.66
N MET A 249 -10.11 1.49 -3.58
CA MET A 249 -8.66 1.33 -3.67
C MET A 249 -8.31 0.06 -4.44
N HIS A 250 -8.94 -1.08 -4.13
CA HIS A 250 -8.68 -2.33 -4.83
C HIS A 250 -9.23 -2.35 -6.26
N HIS A 251 -10.37 -1.70 -6.51
CA HIS A 251 -10.91 -1.49 -7.86
C HIS A 251 -9.92 -0.70 -8.74
N GLN A 252 -9.36 0.39 -8.21
CA GLN A 252 -8.33 1.18 -8.91
C GLN A 252 -7.03 0.39 -9.15
N ILE A 253 -6.62 -0.48 -8.21
CA ILE A 253 -5.49 -1.39 -8.44
C ILE A 253 -5.76 -2.32 -9.63
N LEU A 254 -6.97 -2.89 -9.73
CA LEU A 254 -7.34 -3.77 -10.84
C LEU A 254 -7.38 -3.03 -12.18
N ALA A 255 -7.95 -1.83 -12.22
CA ALA A 255 -7.98 -1.00 -13.42
C ALA A 255 -6.55 -0.69 -13.92
N ARG A 256 -5.64 -0.31 -13.00
CA ARG A 256 -4.22 -0.07 -13.30
C ARG A 256 -3.50 -1.33 -13.76
N TYR A 257 -3.68 -2.45 -13.05
CA TYR A 257 -3.09 -3.73 -13.43
C TYR A 257 -3.56 -4.19 -14.80
N ASN A 258 -4.85 -4.04 -15.12
CA ASN A 258 -5.39 -4.37 -16.45
C ASN A 258 -4.82 -3.48 -17.56
N ALA A 259 -4.58 -2.19 -17.30
CA ALA A 259 -3.87 -1.34 -18.25
C ALA A 259 -2.41 -1.80 -18.45
N GLU A 260 -1.73 -2.29 -17.41
CA GLU A 260 -0.41 -2.93 -17.57
C GLU A 260 -0.48 -4.25 -18.34
N ARG A 261 -1.52 -5.07 -18.13
CA ARG A 261 -1.70 -6.31 -18.90
C ARG A 261 -1.81 -6.02 -20.39
N LEU A 262 -2.66 -5.06 -20.76
CA LEU A 262 -2.79 -4.60 -22.15
C LEU A 262 -1.48 -3.96 -22.68
N SER A 263 -0.74 -3.24 -21.83
CA SER A 263 0.60 -2.70 -22.16
C SER A 263 1.64 -3.79 -22.47
N ASN A 264 1.38 -5.04 -22.09
CA ASN A 264 2.28 -6.18 -22.29
C ASN A 264 1.63 -7.32 -23.11
N GLU A 265 0.61 -6.99 -23.92
CA GLU A 265 -0.09 -7.91 -24.82
C GLU A 265 -0.78 -9.09 -24.10
N LEU A 266 -1.23 -8.86 -22.86
CA LEU A 266 -2.02 -9.84 -22.12
C LEU A 266 -3.48 -9.41 -22.06
N SER A 267 -4.39 -10.39 -22.11
CA SER A 267 -5.80 -10.21 -21.80
C SER A 267 -6.02 -9.68 -20.39
N LEU A 268 -7.19 -9.06 -20.13
CA LEU A 268 -7.62 -8.66 -18.79
C LEU A 268 -7.53 -9.83 -17.79
N VAL A 269 -7.31 -9.51 -16.52
CA VAL A 269 -7.21 -10.52 -15.46
C VAL A 269 -8.51 -11.31 -15.33
N LYS A 270 -8.40 -12.63 -15.22
CA LYS A 270 -9.54 -13.51 -14.98
C LYS A 270 -9.78 -13.67 -13.49
N ARG A 271 -11.00 -13.41 -13.04
CA ARG A 271 -11.39 -13.65 -11.64
C ARG A 271 -11.19 -15.12 -11.22
N PHE A 272 -10.98 -15.33 -9.92
CA PHE A 272 -10.91 -16.66 -9.31
C PHE A 272 -12.17 -16.89 -8.45
N ASN A 273 -13.27 -17.25 -9.12
CA ASN A 273 -14.59 -17.41 -8.51
C ASN A 273 -15.03 -18.89 -8.34
N ASN A 274 -14.21 -19.84 -8.80
CA ASN A 274 -14.41 -21.28 -8.57
C ASN A 274 -13.24 -21.82 -7.73
N PHE A 275 -13.47 -21.98 -6.43
CA PHE A 275 -12.40 -22.35 -5.48
C PHE A 275 -11.95 -23.82 -5.59
N ARG A 276 -12.68 -24.63 -6.37
CA ARG A 276 -12.37 -26.04 -6.64
C ARG A 276 -11.53 -26.24 -7.90
N GLU A 277 -11.33 -25.18 -8.69
CA GLU A 277 -10.46 -25.21 -9.86
C GLU A 277 -9.00 -24.97 -9.49
N PRO A 278 -8.05 -25.50 -10.27
CA PRO A 278 -6.64 -25.25 -10.05
C PRO A 278 -6.29 -23.78 -10.32
N ILE A 279 -5.45 -23.21 -9.47
CA ILE A 279 -4.78 -21.93 -9.71
C ILE A 279 -3.69 -22.19 -10.76
N ILE A 280 -3.94 -21.76 -11.99
CA ILE A 280 -3.05 -22.03 -13.12
C ILE A 280 -1.70 -21.30 -12.99
N GLU A 281 -1.67 -20.16 -12.32
CA GLU A 281 -0.47 -19.35 -12.10
C GLU A 281 0.36 -19.87 -10.92
N GLY A 282 1.61 -20.26 -11.19
CA GLY A 282 2.61 -20.47 -10.15
C GLY A 282 3.25 -19.15 -9.70
N TYR A 283 3.79 -19.11 -8.49
CA TYR A 283 4.60 -17.98 -8.03
C TYR A 283 5.67 -18.42 -7.03
N PHE A 284 6.92 -17.98 -7.28
CA PHE A 284 8.09 -18.34 -6.50
C PHE A 284 8.83 -17.06 -6.09
N PRO A 285 8.54 -16.50 -4.90
CA PRO A 285 8.83 -15.10 -4.57
C PRO A 285 10.32 -14.75 -4.47
N LYS A 286 11.21 -15.74 -4.29
CA LYS A 286 12.66 -15.55 -4.02
C LYS A 286 12.97 -14.72 -2.77
N LEU A 287 11.96 -14.45 -1.95
CA LEU A 287 12.11 -13.77 -0.66
C LEU A 287 12.46 -14.79 0.43
N ASP A 288 13.29 -14.37 1.36
CA ASP A 288 13.56 -15.09 2.60
C ASP A 288 12.95 -14.31 3.78
N SER A 289 12.55 -15.01 4.83
CA SER A 289 12.23 -14.42 6.12
C SER A 289 13.50 -14.48 6.98
N GLN A 290 14.12 -13.33 7.22
CA GLN A 290 15.27 -13.23 8.13
C GLN A 290 14.88 -13.66 9.55
N VAL A 291 13.68 -13.24 10.00
CA VAL A 291 13.16 -13.52 11.34
C VAL A 291 12.94 -15.03 11.58
N ALA A 292 12.42 -15.74 10.58
CA ALA A 292 12.15 -17.18 10.72
C ALA A 292 13.31 -18.08 10.24
N GLY A 293 14.37 -17.50 9.64
CA GLY A 293 15.45 -18.25 9.00
C GLY A 293 14.96 -19.18 7.87
N ARG A 294 13.88 -18.83 7.17
CA ARG A 294 13.18 -19.68 6.19
C ARG A 294 12.82 -18.91 4.92
N SER A 295 12.83 -19.58 3.78
CA SER A 295 12.29 -19.00 2.54
C SER A 295 10.78 -18.85 2.61
N TRP A 296 10.24 -17.81 1.97
CA TRP A 296 8.80 -17.69 1.81
C TRP A 296 8.28 -18.85 0.95
N PRO A 297 7.23 -19.58 1.40
CA PRO A 297 6.70 -20.68 0.64
C PRO A 297 6.28 -20.25 -0.77
N SER A 298 6.61 -21.10 -1.74
CA SER A 298 6.22 -20.90 -3.14
C SER A 298 4.95 -21.67 -3.46
N ARG A 299 4.20 -21.22 -4.47
CA ARG A 299 3.04 -21.95 -5.00
C ARG A 299 3.37 -22.47 -6.40
N PRO A 300 3.51 -23.80 -6.59
CA PRO A 300 3.58 -24.39 -7.92
C PRO A 300 2.32 -24.10 -8.74
N ALA A 301 2.43 -24.12 -10.07
CA ALA A 301 1.27 -24.02 -10.94
C ALA A 301 0.32 -25.21 -10.74
N GLY A 302 -0.99 -24.98 -10.88
CA GLY A 302 -2.02 -26.02 -10.84
C GLY A 302 -2.46 -26.45 -9.44
N VAL A 303 -2.10 -25.70 -8.39
CA VAL A 303 -2.54 -26.01 -7.02
C VAL A 303 -4.04 -25.77 -6.87
N VAL A 304 -4.74 -26.73 -6.26
CA VAL A 304 -6.16 -26.63 -5.90
C VAL A 304 -6.25 -26.27 -4.41
N LEU A 305 -7.15 -25.36 -4.05
CA LEU A 305 -7.35 -25.01 -2.64
C LEU A 305 -7.95 -26.20 -1.87
N GLY A 306 -7.42 -26.43 -0.68
CA GLY A 306 -7.91 -27.43 0.26
C GLY A 306 -8.35 -26.80 1.58
N ASP A 307 -9.12 -27.55 2.37
CA ASP A 307 -9.58 -27.11 3.69
C ASP A 307 -8.37 -26.85 4.61
N LEU A 308 -8.38 -25.73 5.32
CA LEU A 308 -7.31 -25.33 6.23
C LEU A 308 -7.63 -25.75 7.66
N HIS A 309 -7.01 -26.83 8.13
CA HIS A 309 -7.18 -27.35 9.51
C HIS A 309 -5.83 -27.30 10.23
N ARG A 310 -5.44 -26.11 10.67
CA ARG A 310 -4.13 -25.83 11.27
C ARG A 310 -4.24 -25.59 12.78
N HIS A 311 -3.73 -26.55 13.56
CA HIS A 311 -3.77 -26.48 15.03
C HIS A 311 -2.77 -25.48 15.62
N ASP A 312 -1.65 -25.25 14.95
CA ASP A 312 -0.55 -24.36 15.37
C ASP A 312 -1.00 -22.90 15.49
N ILE A 313 -1.91 -22.46 14.62
CA ILE A 313 -2.45 -21.10 14.60
C ILE A 313 -3.97 -21.04 14.86
N ASN A 314 -4.56 -22.16 15.31
CA ASN A 314 -5.99 -22.33 15.53
C ASN A 314 -6.85 -21.84 14.35
N LEU A 315 -6.44 -22.17 13.12
CA LEU A 315 -7.14 -21.82 11.90
C LEU A 315 -7.95 -23.03 11.44
N LYS A 316 -9.27 -22.86 11.38
CA LYS A 316 -10.19 -23.80 10.76
C LYS A 316 -11.01 -23.07 9.70
N LEU A 317 -10.87 -23.47 8.45
CA LEU A 317 -11.61 -22.94 7.32
C LEU A 317 -11.86 -24.07 6.32
N ASP A 318 -13.13 -24.38 6.04
CA ASP A 318 -13.48 -25.27 4.95
C ASP A 318 -13.68 -24.43 3.67
N ILE A 319 -13.31 -24.95 2.50
CA ILE A 319 -13.54 -24.23 1.23
C ILE A 319 -15.05 -23.98 1.00
N GLU A 320 -15.90 -24.85 1.55
CA GLU A 320 -17.36 -24.66 1.55
C GLU A 320 -17.79 -23.40 2.32
N ASP A 321 -17.04 -22.97 3.34
CA ASP A 321 -17.36 -21.73 4.05
C ASP A 321 -17.19 -20.51 3.13
N LEU A 322 -16.17 -20.48 2.28
CA LEU A 322 -15.99 -19.43 1.26
C LEU A 322 -17.14 -19.43 0.26
N GLU A 323 -17.55 -20.61 -0.22
CA GLU A 323 -18.69 -20.77 -1.14
C GLU A 323 -20.00 -20.28 -0.49
N ARG A 324 -20.21 -20.63 0.79
CA ARG A 324 -21.39 -20.23 1.57
C ARG A 324 -21.43 -18.72 1.80
N TRP A 325 -20.31 -18.10 2.15
CA TRP A 325 -20.25 -16.65 2.34
C TRP A 325 -20.48 -15.90 1.03
N ALA A 326 -19.90 -16.37 -0.09
CA ALA A 326 -20.15 -15.81 -1.41
C ALA A 326 -21.65 -15.83 -1.77
N ASN A 327 -22.31 -16.98 -1.58
CA ASN A 327 -23.74 -17.12 -1.83
C ASN A 327 -24.59 -16.17 -0.98
N ARG A 328 -24.28 -16.04 0.31
CA ARG A 328 -24.98 -15.12 1.22
C ARG A 328 -24.80 -13.65 0.82
N LEU A 329 -23.61 -13.27 0.34
CA LEU A 329 -23.34 -11.93 -0.15
C LEU A 329 -24.14 -11.64 -1.43
N TYR A 330 -24.13 -12.54 -2.41
CA TYR A 330 -24.96 -12.40 -3.61
C TYR A 330 -26.45 -12.32 -3.28
N GLU A 331 -26.95 -13.18 -2.39
CA GLU A 331 -28.34 -13.16 -1.95
C GLU A 331 -28.70 -11.81 -1.32
N ALA A 332 -27.85 -11.28 -0.44
CA ALA A 332 -28.07 -9.98 0.18
C ALA A 332 -28.15 -8.86 -0.88
N ILE A 333 -27.19 -8.86 -1.82
CA ILE A 333 -27.13 -7.87 -2.90
C ILE A 333 -28.38 -7.95 -3.80
N TYR A 334 -28.75 -9.13 -4.30
CA TYR A 334 -29.87 -9.28 -5.22
C TYR A 334 -31.23 -9.03 -4.58
N THR A 335 -31.38 -9.38 -3.30
CA THR A 335 -32.62 -9.08 -2.55
C THR A 335 -32.68 -7.63 -2.08
N GLY A 336 -31.56 -6.90 -2.11
CA GLY A 336 -31.43 -5.54 -1.61
C GLY A 336 -31.47 -5.43 -0.09
N HIS A 337 -31.30 -6.55 0.65
CA HIS A 337 -31.39 -6.58 2.11
C HIS A 337 -30.24 -7.39 2.73
N MET A 338 -29.64 -6.84 3.78
CA MET A 338 -28.70 -7.55 4.65
C MET A 338 -29.40 -8.09 5.90
N THR A 339 -28.93 -9.19 6.45
CA THR A 339 -29.42 -9.79 7.68
C THR A 339 -28.56 -9.34 8.86
N ASP A 340 -29.14 -8.67 9.84
CA ASP A 340 -28.43 -8.25 11.05
C ASP A 340 -28.23 -9.40 12.06
N LYS A 341 -27.57 -9.14 13.20
CA LYS A 341 -27.35 -10.15 14.26
C LYS A 341 -28.65 -10.69 14.89
N ALA A 342 -29.74 -9.94 14.84
CA ALA A 342 -31.05 -10.36 15.34
C ALA A 342 -31.84 -11.19 14.31
N GLY A 343 -31.32 -11.31 13.08
CA GLY A 343 -32.00 -11.97 11.97
C GLY A 343 -32.99 -11.07 11.23
N ALA A 344 -33.00 -9.76 11.52
CA ALA A 344 -33.84 -8.81 10.80
C ALA A 344 -33.24 -8.45 9.44
N LEU A 345 -34.10 -8.27 8.44
CA LEU A 345 -33.73 -7.80 7.12
C LEU A 345 -33.64 -6.27 7.12
N VAL A 346 -32.45 -5.74 6.87
CA VAL A 346 -32.15 -4.32 6.78
C VAL A 346 -31.86 -3.98 5.32
N PRO A 347 -32.57 -3.02 4.70
CA PRO A 347 -32.32 -2.68 3.30
C PRO A 347 -30.94 -2.04 3.11
N PHE A 348 -30.32 -2.26 1.96
CA PHE A 348 -29.17 -1.46 1.55
C PHE A 348 -29.62 -0.03 1.24
N ASP A 349 -28.92 0.95 1.81
CA ASP A 349 -29.09 2.35 1.47
C ASP A 349 -28.27 2.71 0.23
N GLU A 350 -28.83 3.52 -0.68
CA GLU A 350 -28.18 3.84 -1.95
C GLU A 350 -26.80 4.50 -1.77
N LYS A 351 -26.63 5.33 -0.74
CA LYS A 351 -25.38 6.06 -0.49
C LYS A 351 -24.41 5.27 0.39
N THR A 352 -24.90 4.72 1.49
CA THR A 352 -24.07 4.09 2.54
C THR A 352 -23.98 2.57 2.41
N GLY A 353 -24.81 1.94 1.58
CA GLY A 353 -24.85 0.48 1.43
C GLY A 353 -23.53 -0.12 0.93
N ILE A 354 -22.80 0.60 0.07
CA ILE A 354 -21.47 0.17 -0.40
C ILE A 354 -20.44 0.10 0.74
N ASP A 355 -20.52 1.02 1.71
CA ASP A 355 -19.63 1.05 2.87
C ASP A 355 -19.91 -0.13 3.79
N VAL A 356 -21.18 -0.41 4.05
CA VAL A 356 -21.58 -1.58 4.84
C VAL A 356 -21.18 -2.88 4.14
N LEU A 357 -21.38 -2.97 2.82
CA LEU A 357 -20.97 -4.12 2.02
C LEU A 357 -19.46 -4.34 2.08
N GLY A 358 -18.64 -3.28 2.03
CA GLY A 358 -17.19 -3.40 2.20
C GLY A 358 -16.79 -3.98 3.56
N ASN A 359 -17.47 -3.54 4.62
CA ASN A 359 -17.28 -4.08 5.97
C ASN A 359 -17.74 -5.54 6.12
N MET A 360 -18.72 -5.99 5.30
CA MET A 360 -19.17 -7.39 5.23
C MET A 360 -18.22 -8.29 4.46
N ILE A 361 -17.55 -7.76 3.43
CA ILE A 361 -16.70 -8.53 2.52
C ILE A 361 -15.28 -8.70 3.07
N GLU A 362 -14.67 -7.65 3.62
CA GLU A 362 -13.24 -7.67 3.98
C GLU A 362 -12.88 -8.77 4.98
N ALA A 363 -13.44 -8.91 6.18
CA ALA A 363 -14.50 -8.16 6.87
C ALA A 363 -13.99 -7.68 8.23
N SER A 364 -14.59 -6.61 8.78
CA SER A 364 -14.32 -6.18 10.15
C SER A 364 -15.30 -6.84 11.14
N PRO A 365 -14.84 -7.53 12.20
CA PRO A 365 -15.73 -8.21 13.15
C PRO A 365 -16.70 -7.29 13.90
N VAL A 366 -16.31 -6.02 14.06
CA VAL A 366 -17.09 -5.03 14.82
C VAL A 366 -17.93 -4.11 13.93
N LEU A 367 -17.60 -3.99 12.63
CA LEU A 367 -18.37 -3.16 11.67
C LEU A 367 -19.32 -3.99 10.79
N SER A 368 -19.01 -5.27 10.56
CA SER A 368 -19.92 -6.14 9.81
C SER A 368 -21.25 -6.30 10.57
N PRO A 369 -22.40 -6.05 9.91
CA PRO A 369 -23.72 -6.14 10.53
C PRO A 369 -24.02 -7.53 11.08
N ASN A 370 -23.43 -8.59 10.50
CA ASN A 370 -23.52 -9.95 11.00
C ASN A 370 -22.31 -10.80 10.59
N PHE A 371 -21.16 -10.56 11.25
CA PHE A 371 -19.90 -11.26 10.97
C PHE A 371 -20.02 -12.79 11.01
N GLY A 372 -20.80 -13.35 11.95
CA GLY A 372 -20.99 -14.81 12.05
C GLY A 372 -21.77 -15.41 10.87
N TYR A 373 -22.61 -14.60 10.21
CA TYR A 373 -23.37 -15.02 9.04
C TYR A 373 -22.62 -14.78 7.73
N TYR A 374 -22.07 -13.59 7.54
CA TYR A 374 -21.37 -13.22 6.30
C TYR A 374 -19.90 -13.65 6.25
N GLY A 375 -19.31 -13.98 7.39
CA GLY A 375 -17.91 -14.39 7.47
C GLY A 375 -16.94 -13.26 7.14
N SER A 376 -15.82 -13.64 6.54
CA SER A 376 -14.72 -12.75 6.20
C SER A 376 -14.08 -13.24 4.90
N ILE A 377 -14.85 -13.20 3.81
CA ILE A 377 -14.50 -13.90 2.56
C ILE A 377 -13.15 -13.44 2.03
N HIS A 378 -12.90 -12.13 1.94
CA HIS A 378 -11.64 -11.58 1.45
C HIS A 378 -10.44 -12.05 2.27
N ASN A 379 -10.46 -11.82 3.59
CA ASN A 379 -9.34 -12.19 4.47
C ASN A 379 -9.12 -13.71 4.52
N ARG A 380 -10.19 -14.51 4.53
CA ARG A 380 -10.06 -15.98 4.56
C ARG A 380 -9.62 -16.56 3.22
N GLY A 381 -9.94 -15.93 2.10
CA GLY A 381 -9.38 -16.30 0.80
C GLY A 381 -7.88 -16.04 0.73
N HIS A 382 -7.39 -14.91 1.26
CA HIS A 382 -5.95 -14.68 1.43
C HIS A 382 -5.29 -15.84 2.21
N MET A 383 -5.90 -16.28 3.31
CA MET A 383 -5.38 -17.41 4.10
C MET A 383 -5.43 -18.75 3.34
N ALA A 384 -6.50 -19.05 2.63
CA ALA A 384 -6.64 -20.26 1.82
C ALA A 384 -5.57 -20.35 0.74
N ILE A 385 -5.33 -19.24 0.04
CA ILE A 385 -4.27 -19.17 -0.99
C ILE A 385 -2.89 -19.23 -0.33
N SER A 386 -2.70 -18.55 0.80
CA SER A 386 -1.39 -18.46 1.45
C SER A 386 -0.90 -19.79 2.04
N TYR A 387 -1.81 -20.61 2.57
CA TYR A 387 -1.50 -21.93 3.14
C TYR A 387 -1.76 -23.11 2.19
N CYS A 388 -2.08 -22.87 0.91
CA CYS A 388 -2.40 -23.96 -0.02
C CYS A 388 -1.28 -25.02 -0.17
N HIS A 389 -0.04 -24.67 0.17
CA HIS A 389 1.11 -25.58 0.14
C HIS A 389 1.22 -26.50 1.38
N ASP A 390 0.61 -26.13 2.51
CA ASP A 390 0.62 -26.87 3.78
C ASP A 390 -0.69 -26.62 4.57
N PRO A 391 -1.85 -27.05 4.04
CA PRO A 391 -3.15 -26.63 4.58
C PRO A 391 -3.47 -27.20 5.98
N ASP A 392 -2.80 -28.26 6.43
CA ASP A 392 -3.00 -28.87 7.74
C ASP A 392 -1.79 -28.73 8.69
N GLY A 393 -0.75 -28.00 8.27
CA GLY A 393 0.42 -27.72 9.10
C GLY A 393 1.36 -28.90 9.31
N ARG A 394 1.20 -30.01 8.58
CA ARG A 394 2.02 -31.22 8.77
C ARG A 394 3.50 -31.00 8.42
N TYR A 395 3.79 -30.01 7.56
CA TYR A 395 5.14 -29.69 7.14
C TYR A 395 5.76 -28.54 7.93
N LEU A 396 5.02 -27.98 8.89
CA LEU A 396 5.45 -26.87 9.74
C LEU A 396 5.86 -25.65 8.90
N GLU A 397 5.24 -25.46 7.73
CA GLU A 397 5.47 -24.31 6.87
C GLU A 397 4.61 -23.12 7.29
N GLN A 398 5.11 -21.92 7.00
CA GLN A 398 4.47 -20.65 7.33
C GLN A 398 3.56 -20.17 6.20
N PHE A 399 2.92 -19.00 6.35
CA PHE A 399 2.12 -18.42 5.26
C PHE A 399 3.01 -17.93 4.11
N ALA A 400 2.54 -18.06 2.86
CA ALA A 400 3.15 -17.48 1.67
C ALA A 400 2.86 -15.97 1.53
N VAL A 401 3.33 -15.34 0.44
CA VAL A 401 3.22 -13.88 0.22
C VAL A 401 1.79 -13.33 0.27
N MET A 402 0.78 -14.12 -0.05
CA MET A 402 -0.64 -13.72 0.10
C MET A 402 -1.06 -13.52 1.57
N GLY A 403 -0.27 -13.98 2.53
CA GLY A 403 -0.50 -13.78 3.96
C GLY A 403 0.02 -12.46 4.52
N ASP A 404 0.60 -11.57 3.70
CA ASP A 404 1.17 -10.30 4.16
C ASP A 404 0.86 -9.17 3.16
N SER A 405 0.30 -8.06 3.63
CA SER A 405 -0.04 -6.93 2.75
C SER A 405 1.19 -6.26 2.14
N THR A 406 2.38 -6.37 2.72
CA THR A 406 3.61 -5.85 2.08
C THR A 406 4.06 -6.70 0.87
N THR A 407 3.57 -7.93 0.70
CA THR A 407 4.06 -8.84 -0.35
C THR A 407 2.96 -9.46 -1.21
N ALA A 408 1.69 -9.38 -0.82
CA ALA A 408 0.58 -10.01 -1.53
C ALA A 408 0.46 -9.55 -2.99
N MET A 409 0.64 -8.26 -3.29
CA MET A 409 0.55 -7.73 -4.66
C MET A 409 1.61 -8.29 -5.61
N ARG A 410 2.67 -8.90 -5.09
CA ARG A 410 3.70 -9.55 -5.90
C ARG A 410 3.15 -10.78 -6.63
N ASP A 411 2.14 -11.45 -6.08
CA ASP A 411 1.63 -12.71 -6.59
C ASP A 411 0.52 -12.49 -7.64
N PRO A 412 0.61 -13.09 -8.86
CA PRO A 412 -0.46 -12.97 -9.86
C PRO A 412 -1.87 -13.36 -9.36
N ILE A 413 -1.97 -14.29 -8.39
CA ILE A 413 -3.27 -14.70 -7.82
C ILE A 413 -3.95 -13.57 -7.03
N PHE A 414 -3.20 -12.59 -6.52
CA PHE A 414 -3.77 -11.42 -5.83
C PHE A 414 -4.80 -10.73 -6.73
N TYR A 415 -4.42 -10.47 -7.98
CA TYR A 415 -5.28 -9.76 -8.92
C TYR A 415 -6.50 -10.58 -9.33
N ARG A 416 -6.36 -11.92 -9.44
CA ARG A 416 -7.49 -12.81 -9.72
C ARG A 416 -8.46 -12.91 -8.54
N TRP A 417 -7.93 -12.96 -7.32
CA TRP A 417 -8.71 -12.94 -6.09
C TRP A 417 -9.46 -11.62 -5.94
N HIS A 418 -8.76 -10.49 -6.08
CA HIS A 418 -9.39 -9.18 -6.00
C HIS A 418 -10.37 -8.93 -7.14
N ALA A 419 -10.18 -9.47 -8.34
CA ALA A 419 -11.18 -9.40 -9.41
C ALA A 419 -12.48 -10.17 -9.08
N PHE A 420 -12.39 -11.23 -8.26
CA PHE A 420 -13.57 -11.90 -7.72
C PHE A 420 -14.21 -11.09 -6.57
N ILE A 421 -13.40 -10.51 -5.69
CA ILE A 421 -13.90 -9.64 -4.62
C ILE A 421 -14.60 -8.39 -5.18
N ASP A 422 -14.04 -7.78 -6.22
CA ASP A 422 -14.60 -6.62 -6.92
C ASP A 422 -15.98 -6.93 -7.54
N GLU A 423 -16.22 -8.18 -7.95
CA GLU A 423 -17.50 -8.60 -8.54
C GLU A 423 -18.68 -8.37 -7.59
N PHE A 424 -18.53 -8.55 -6.28
CA PHE A 424 -19.61 -8.27 -5.33
C PHE A 424 -19.99 -6.78 -5.34
N PHE A 425 -18.99 -5.89 -5.36
CA PHE A 425 -19.22 -4.46 -5.40
C PHE A 425 -19.80 -4.01 -6.73
N VAL A 426 -19.27 -4.50 -7.85
CA VAL A 426 -19.81 -4.22 -9.19
C VAL A 426 -21.25 -4.73 -9.31
N THR A 427 -21.55 -5.92 -8.77
CA THR A 427 -22.92 -6.47 -8.75
C THR A 427 -23.86 -5.57 -7.95
N TYR A 428 -23.43 -5.10 -6.77
CA TYR A 428 -24.20 -4.13 -5.98
C TYR A 428 -24.40 -2.80 -6.72
N LYS A 429 -23.33 -2.23 -7.28
CA LYS A 429 -23.41 -0.99 -8.06
C LYS A 429 -24.36 -1.16 -9.26
N ASN A 430 -24.41 -2.33 -9.86
CA ASN A 430 -25.32 -2.65 -10.96
C ASN A 430 -26.80 -2.74 -10.56
N THR A 431 -27.13 -2.81 -9.26
CA THR A 431 -28.51 -2.68 -8.79
C THR A 431 -28.93 -1.23 -8.60
N LEU A 432 -27.99 -0.28 -8.62
CA LEU A 432 -28.28 1.14 -8.45
C LEU A 432 -28.83 1.76 -9.74
N LYS A 433 -29.59 2.84 -9.59
CA LYS A 433 -30.11 3.59 -10.72
C LYS A 433 -28.96 4.31 -11.45
N PRO A 434 -28.94 4.32 -12.79
CA PRO A 434 -28.08 5.20 -13.55
C PRO A 434 -28.21 6.64 -13.09
N TYR A 435 -27.12 7.40 -13.12
CA TYR A 435 -27.18 8.82 -12.85
C TYR A 435 -28.07 9.52 -13.88
N SER A 436 -28.94 10.40 -13.39
CA SER A 436 -29.72 11.30 -14.22
C SER A 436 -28.82 12.35 -14.87
N ARG A 437 -29.33 12.98 -15.92
CA ARG A 437 -28.62 14.08 -16.59
C ARG A 437 -28.32 15.22 -15.63
N ASP A 438 -29.22 15.51 -14.69
CA ASP A 438 -29.06 16.61 -13.73
C ASP A 438 -28.00 16.30 -12.68
N GLU A 439 -27.83 15.04 -12.28
CA GLU A 439 -26.74 14.62 -11.38
C GLU A 439 -25.36 14.69 -12.05
N LEU A 440 -25.30 14.54 -13.37
CA LEU A 440 -24.06 14.58 -14.16
C LEU A 440 -23.73 16.00 -14.66
N ASN A 441 -24.74 16.81 -14.93
CA ASN A 441 -24.57 18.10 -15.56
C ASN A 441 -24.16 19.19 -14.54
N TYR A 442 -23.35 20.14 -14.99
CA TYR A 442 -23.15 21.41 -14.30
C TYR A 442 -23.71 22.52 -15.18
N GLU A 443 -24.92 22.97 -14.86
CA GLU A 443 -25.63 23.97 -15.66
C GLU A 443 -24.82 25.26 -15.81
N GLY A 444 -24.72 25.75 -17.04
CA GLY A 444 -23.96 26.96 -17.38
C GLY A 444 -22.45 26.77 -17.51
N ILE A 445 -21.90 25.59 -17.20
CA ILE A 445 -20.49 25.26 -17.40
C ILE A 445 -20.34 24.36 -18.62
N THR A 446 -19.43 24.72 -19.53
CA THR A 446 -19.11 23.92 -20.72
C THR A 446 -17.61 23.71 -20.82
N VAL A 447 -17.15 22.45 -20.89
CA VAL A 447 -15.76 22.11 -21.19
C VAL A 447 -15.60 22.05 -22.71
N THR A 448 -14.77 22.94 -23.24
CA THR A 448 -14.64 23.16 -24.70
C THR A 448 -13.47 22.41 -25.31
N SER A 449 -12.39 22.18 -24.56
CA SER A 449 -11.26 21.37 -25.01
C SER A 449 -10.45 20.85 -23.84
N ILE A 450 -9.92 19.65 -23.99
CA ILE A 450 -8.95 19.07 -23.05
C ILE A 450 -7.75 18.55 -23.80
N ARG A 451 -6.57 18.72 -23.21
CA ARG A 451 -5.33 18.15 -23.72
C ARG A 451 -4.34 17.87 -22.61
N VAL A 452 -3.43 16.94 -22.90
CA VAL A 452 -2.24 16.69 -22.10
C VAL A 452 -1.04 17.23 -22.84
N ILE A 453 -0.18 17.96 -22.13
CA ILE A 453 1.07 18.48 -22.68
C ILE A 453 2.22 17.86 -21.89
N SER A 454 2.96 16.96 -22.54
CA SER A 454 4.16 16.34 -21.98
C SER A 454 5.40 17.18 -22.25
N ASP A 455 6.27 17.27 -21.24
CA ASP A 455 7.59 17.89 -21.36
C ASP A 455 8.49 17.21 -22.40
N CYS A 456 8.19 15.96 -22.75
CA CYS A 456 8.97 15.19 -23.73
C CYS A 456 8.51 15.39 -25.18
N GLY A 457 7.57 16.32 -25.40
CA GLY A 457 7.54 17.08 -26.66
C GLY A 457 6.38 16.84 -27.60
N LYS A 458 5.27 16.22 -27.15
CA LYS A 458 4.06 16.04 -27.96
C LYS A 458 2.77 16.30 -27.15
N GLU A 459 1.77 16.91 -27.80
CA GLU A 459 0.41 17.06 -27.28
C GLU A 459 -0.33 15.72 -27.32
N ASN A 460 -1.14 15.42 -26.30
CA ASN A 460 -1.90 14.17 -26.14
C ASN A 460 -1.03 12.92 -26.23
N HIS A 461 0.22 13.05 -25.81
CA HIS A 461 1.20 11.97 -25.78
C HIS A 461 1.85 11.92 -24.41
N LEU A 462 1.74 10.77 -23.76
CA LEU A 462 2.45 10.46 -22.53
C LEU A 462 3.56 9.48 -22.86
N GLU A 463 4.76 9.79 -22.37
CA GLU A 463 5.94 8.97 -22.60
C GLU A 463 6.41 8.42 -21.25
N THR A 464 6.61 7.11 -21.21
CA THR A 464 7.11 6.37 -20.06
C THR A 464 8.45 5.73 -20.39
N PHE A 465 9.24 5.42 -19.37
CA PHE A 465 10.59 4.89 -19.51
C PHE A 465 11.06 4.20 -18.24
N TRP A 466 12.15 3.44 -18.33
CA TRP A 466 12.81 2.91 -17.14
C TRP A 466 13.71 3.95 -16.49
N THR A 467 13.64 4.04 -15.15
CA THR A 467 14.61 4.78 -14.34
C THR A 467 14.99 3.95 -13.11
N ASN A 468 15.98 4.43 -12.37
CA ASN A 468 16.54 3.71 -11.23
C ASN A 468 16.47 4.55 -9.97
N PHE A 469 16.22 3.90 -8.84
CA PHE A 469 16.36 4.50 -7.52
C PHE A 469 17.10 3.56 -6.57
N THR A 470 17.73 4.15 -5.58
CA THR A 470 18.44 3.39 -4.54
C THR A 470 17.66 3.45 -3.25
N VAL A 471 17.40 2.29 -2.66
CA VAL A 471 16.89 2.14 -1.29
C VAL A 471 18.06 1.88 -0.37
N ASP A 472 18.16 2.62 0.73
CA ASP A 472 19.08 2.31 1.82
C ASP A 472 18.64 1.02 2.54
N LEU A 473 19.49 0.00 2.49
CA LEU A 473 19.28 -1.27 3.17
C LEU A 473 20.10 -1.38 4.46
N ALA A 474 21.03 -0.47 4.73
CA ALA A 474 21.99 -0.59 5.82
C ALA A 474 21.32 -0.83 7.18
N LYS A 475 20.17 -0.19 7.40
CA LYS A 475 19.44 -0.28 8.66
C LYS A 475 18.69 -1.59 8.86
N GLY A 476 18.41 -2.33 7.80
CA GLY A 476 17.62 -3.56 7.87
C GLY A 476 18.44 -4.85 7.84
N LEU A 477 19.76 -4.74 7.84
CA LEU A 477 20.67 -5.88 7.73
C LEU A 477 21.16 -6.36 9.09
N ASP A 478 21.52 -7.65 9.10
CA ASP A 478 21.95 -8.39 10.29
C ASP A 478 23.36 -8.02 10.81
N PHE A 479 23.86 -6.82 10.51
CA PHE A 479 25.11 -6.28 11.04
C PHE A 479 25.18 -4.79 10.72
N THR A 480 25.84 -3.99 11.56
CA THR A 480 26.10 -2.59 11.26
C THR A 480 27.20 -2.50 10.18
N PRO A 481 26.87 -2.20 8.91
CA PRO A 481 27.92 -2.01 7.93
C PRO A 481 28.64 -0.69 8.26
N LYS A 482 29.99 -0.69 8.21
CA LYS A 482 30.77 0.57 8.32
C LYS A 482 30.65 1.44 7.05
N SER A 483 29.77 1.06 6.11
CA SER A 483 29.53 1.66 4.80
C SER A 483 28.02 1.84 4.58
N ASN A 484 27.63 2.81 3.75
CA ASN A 484 26.25 2.91 3.28
C ASN A 484 25.97 1.75 2.32
N VAL A 485 24.90 1.00 2.56
CA VAL A 485 24.53 -0.19 1.79
C VAL A 485 23.16 0.01 1.18
N GLY A 486 23.01 -0.19 -0.11
CA GLY A 486 21.72 0.01 -0.79
C GLY A 486 21.38 -1.04 -1.84
N ALA A 487 20.12 -1.01 -2.28
CA ALA A 487 19.66 -1.73 -3.46
C ALA A 487 19.14 -0.75 -4.50
N ILE A 488 19.62 -0.90 -5.74
CA ILE A 488 19.17 -0.17 -6.91
C ILE A 488 18.02 -0.96 -7.54
N PHE A 489 16.84 -0.36 -7.61
CA PHE A 489 15.66 -0.92 -8.28
C PHE A 489 15.40 -0.15 -9.57
N THR A 490 15.05 -0.89 -10.64
CA THR A 490 14.65 -0.30 -11.93
C THR A 490 13.15 -0.24 -12.02
N HIS A 491 12.55 0.94 -11.96
CA HIS A 491 11.10 1.13 -11.99
C HIS A 491 10.65 1.90 -13.23
N LEU A 492 9.36 1.77 -13.53
CA LEU A 492 8.71 2.61 -14.53
C LEU A 492 8.68 4.05 -14.03
N ASP A 493 8.79 5.00 -14.95
CA ASP A 493 8.55 6.41 -14.69
C ASP A 493 7.95 7.05 -15.94
N HIS A 494 7.53 8.31 -15.83
CA HIS A 494 6.93 9.04 -16.92
C HIS A 494 7.49 10.47 -17.01
N CYS A 495 7.44 11.02 -18.23
CA CYS A 495 7.73 12.43 -18.41
C CYS A 495 6.73 13.27 -17.61
N SER A 496 7.21 14.34 -16.96
CA SER A 496 6.31 15.32 -16.35
C SER A 496 5.39 15.91 -17.42
N PHE A 497 4.14 16.09 -17.06
CA PHE A 497 3.13 16.62 -17.95
C PHE A 497 2.13 17.49 -17.19
N LYS A 498 1.37 18.29 -17.94
CA LYS A 498 0.22 19.05 -17.43
C LYS A 498 -1.03 18.79 -18.23
N TYR A 499 -2.17 18.86 -17.56
CA TYR A 499 -3.48 18.98 -18.19
C TYR A 499 -3.74 20.45 -18.51
N GLU A 500 -4.25 20.72 -19.70
CA GLU A 500 -4.88 22.00 -20.03
C GLU A 500 -6.35 21.77 -20.37
N ILE A 501 -7.23 22.37 -19.58
CA ILE A 501 -8.68 22.23 -19.69
C ILE A 501 -9.26 23.62 -19.95
N LYS A 502 -9.87 23.80 -21.11
CA LYS A 502 -10.60 25.04 -21.44
C LYS A 502 -12.06 24.84 -21.11
N ALA A 503 -12.60 25.74 -20.30
CA ALA A 503 -14.00 25.76 -19.92
C ALA A 503 -14.60 27.15 -20.13
N THR A 504 -15.92 27.23 -20.31
CA THR A 504 -16.66 28.48 -20.39
C THR A 504 -17.82 28.43 -19.42
N SER A 505 -17.99 29.51 -18.63
CA SER A 505 -19.13 29.72 -17.75
C SER A 505 -20.05 30.77 -18.34
N SER A 506 -21.33 30.44 -18.53
CA SER A 506 -22.38 31.41 -18.88
C SER A 506 -23.02 32.05 -17.65
N LEU A 507 -22.55 31.73 -16.45
CA LEU A 507 -23.09 32.24 -15.19
C LEU A 507 -22.52 33.63 -14.89
N ALA A 508 -23.32 34.47 -14.23
CA ALA A 508 -22.94 35.85 -13.90
C ALA A 508 -21.89 35.94 -12.77
N GLU A 509 -21.79 34.90 -11.95
CA GLU A 509 -20.92 34.86 -10.78
C GLU A 509 -19.91 33.71 -10.88
N ALA A 510 -18.78 33.86 -10.20
CA ALA A 510 -17.81 32.79 -10.07
C ALA A 510 -18.42 31.62 -9.27
N LYS A 511 -18.18 30.40 -9.75
CA LYS A 511 -18.69 29.18 -9.14
C LYS A 511 -17.57 28.18 -8.90
N LYS A 512 -17.67 27.40 -7.82
CA LYS A 512 -16.73 26.32 -7.55
C LYS A 512 -17.21 25.04 -8.22
N GLY A 513 -16.28 24.21 -8.66
CA GLY A 513 -16.55 22.87 -9.15
C GLY A 513 -15.40 21.92 -8.83
N VAL A 514 -15.67 20.62 -8.93
CA VAL A 514 -14.65 19.58 -8.79
C VAL A 514 -14.25 19.11 -10.17
N VAL A 515 -12.98 19.27 -10.50
CA VAL A 515 -12.38 18.71 -11.72
C VAL A 515 -12.01 17.26 -11.45
N ARG A 516 -12.55 16.33 -12.23
CA ARG A 516 -12.30 14.88 -12.14
C ARG A 516 -11.68 14.41 -13.44
N ILE A 517 -10.56 13.70 -13.36
CA ILE A 517 -9.76 13.28 -14.52
C ILE A 517 -9.58 11.77 -14.49
N PHE A 518 -9.94 11.09 -15.57
CA PHE A 518 -9.76 9.65 -15.74
C PHE A 518 -9.07 9.34 -17.07
N ILE A 519 -8.38 8.21 -17.13
CA ILE A 519 -7.96 7.58 -18.40
C ILE A 519 -8.42 6.13 -18.44
N ALA A 520 -8.71 5.61 -19.63
CA ALA A 520 -8.97 4.18 -19.81
C ALA A 520 -8.43 3.69 -21.17
N PRO A 521 -8.00 2.43 -21.27
CA PRO A 521 -7.70 1.80 -22.57
C PRO A 521 -8.91 1.93 -23.51
N ARG A 522 -8.64 2.28 -24.77
CA ARG A 522 -9.70 2.45 -25.78
C ARG A 522 -10.02 1.15 -26.53
N ILE A 523 -9.02 0.28 -26.67
CA ILE A 523 -9.08 -0.92 -27.50
C ILE A 523 -8.84 -2.15 -26.62
N ASP A 524 -9.63 -3.20 -26.84
CA ASP A 524 -9.50 -4.49 -26.18
C ASP A 524 -8.33 -5.32 -26.75
N ASP A 525 -8.08 -6.47 -26.14
CA ASP A 525 -7.04 -7.43 -26.54
C ASP A 525 -7.31 -8.10 -27.90
N ASN A 526 -8.49 -7.90 -28.50
CA ASN A 526 -8.87 -8.37 -29.83
C ASN A 526 -8.80 -7.25 -30.89
N GLY A 527 -8.32 -6.05 -30.53
CA GLY A 527 -8.23 -4.92 -31.44
C GLY A 527 -9.55 -4.19 -31.69
N LYS A 528 -10.59 -4.41 -30.87
CA LYS A 528 -11.90 -3.75 -30.98
C LYS A 528 -12.04 -2.62 -29.96
N PRO A 529 -12.74 -1.52 -30.30
CA PRO A 529 -13.05 -0.49 -29.32
C PRO A 529 -13.93 -1.03 -28.18
N TYR A 530 -13.61 -0.67 -26.94
CA TYR A 530 -14.47 -1.00 -25.80
C TYR A 530 -15.84 -0.31 -25.92
N SER A 531 -16.88 -1.01 -25.47
CA SER A 531 -18.14 -0.35 -25.10
C SER A 531 -17.92 0.44 -23.80
N LEU A 532 -18.65 1.52 -23.56
CA LEU A 532 -18.52 2.26 -22.30
C LEU A 532 -18.90 1.40 -21.09
N GLU A 533 -19.79 0.42 -21.26
CA GLU A 533 -20.18 -0.49 -20.18
C GLU A 533 -19.00 -1.36 -19.70
N ASP A 534 -18.15 -1.81 -20.62
CA ASP A 534 -16.94 -2.54 -20.29
C ASP A 534 -15.80 -1.60 -19.87
N GLN A 535 -15.69 -0.43 -20.53
CA GLN A 535 -14.63 0.55 -20.30
C GLN A 535 -14.72 1.21 -18.93
N ARG A 536 -15.93 1.38 -18.35
CA ARG A 536 -16.11 2.09 -17.07
C ARG A 536 -15.35 1.42 -15.91
N ALA A 537 -15.22 0.09 -15.91
CA ALA A 537 -14.46 -0.67 -14.92
C ALA A 537 -12.93 -0.57 -15.13
N LEU A 538 -12.49 -0.03 -16.27
CA LEU A 538 -11.10 0.20 -16.62
C LEU A 538 -10.68 1.67 -16.43
N MET A 539 -11.57 2.51 -15.90
CA MET A 539 -11.31 3.93 -15.65
C MET A 539 -10.34 4.10 -14.49
N ILE A 540 -9.14 4.54 -14.82
CA ILE A 540 -8.09 4.90 -13.87
C ILE A 540 -8.27 6.36 -13.48
N GLU A 541 -8.54 6.64 -12.21
CA GLU A 541 -8.58 8.02 -11.70
C GLU A 541 -7.16 8.58 -11.69
N MET A 542 -6.98 9.72 -12.34
CA MET A 542 -5.69 10.40 -12.51
C MET A 542 -5.54 11.61 -11.61
N ASP A 543 -6.64 12.35 -11.37
CA ASP A 543 -6.67 13.46 -10.42
C ASP A 543 -8.11 13.89 -10.10
N LYS A 544 -8.29 14.54 -8.95
CA LYS A 544 -9.53 15.12 -8.48
C LYS A 544 -9.26 16.36 -7.62
N PHE A 545 -9.75 17.54 -8.02
CA PHE A 545 -9.43 18.78 -7.30
C PHE A 545 -10.50 19.88 -7.47
N ASN A 546 -10.56 20.77 -6.49
CA ASN A 546 -11.44 21.95 -6.52
C ASN A 546 -10.88 23.03 -7.46
N TYR A 547 -11.77 23.71 -8.20
CA TYR A 547 -11.45 24.87 -9.01
C TYR A 547 -12.56 25.92 -8.95
N THR A 548 -12.20 27.20 -8.89
CA THR A 548 -13.14 28.32 -8.96
C THR A 548 -13.22 28.84 -10.40
N ILE A 549 -14.33 28.54 -11.07
CA ILE A 549 -14.63 28.89 -12.45
C ILE A 549 -15.17 30.32 -12.49
N GLN A 550 -14.48 31.20 -13.22
CA GLN A 550 -14.89 32.59 -13.42
C GLN A 550 -15.95 32.70 -14.53
N PRO A 551 -16.81 33.74 -14.56
CA PRO A 551 -17.65 34.04 -15.70
C PRO A 551 -16.85 34.16 -17.00
N GLY A 552 -17.37 33.60 -18.10
CA GLY A 552 -16.70 33.58 -19.40
C GLY A 552 -15.66 32.48 -19.53
N ALA A 553 -14.59 32.73 -20.30
CA ALA A 553 -13.59 31.72 -20.64
C ALA A 553 -12.57 31.49 -19.50
N ASN A 554 -12.29 30.21 -19.21
CA ASN A 554 -11.33 29.76 -18.21
C ASN A 554 -10.30 28.84 -18.86
N ASN A 555 -9.04 28.99 -18.47
CA ASN A 555 -7.96 28.06 -18.81
C ASN A 555 -7.40 27.45 -17.52
N ILE A 556 -7.72 26.18 -17.29
CA ILE A 556 -7.34 25.44 -16.11
C ILE A 556 -6.08 24.64 -16.45
N GLU A 557 -5.00 24.90 -15.72
CA GLU A 557 -3.75 24.13 -15.86
C GLU A 557 -3.49 23.33 -14.58
N ARG A 558 -3.20 22.04 -14.73
CA ARG A 558 -2.91 21.14 -13.62
C ARG A 558 -1.69 20.29 -13.92
N GLN A 559 -0.65 20.43 -13.12
CA GLN A 559 0.56 19.62 -13.21
C GLN A 559 0.31 18.21 -12.67
N SER A 560 0.85 17.19 -13.33
CA SER A 560 0.77 15.78 -12.90
C SER A 560 1.31 15.54 -11.49
N ILE A 561 2.35 16.28 -11.07
CA ILE A 561 2.92 16.20 -9.72
C ILE A 561 1.98 16.66 -8.60
N ASN A 562 0.92 17.40 -8.96
CA ASN A 562 -0.10 17.83 -8.00
C ASN A 562 -1.24 16.82 -7.86
N SER A 563 -1.14 15.64 -8.49
CA SER A 563 -2.18 14.63 -8.41
C SER A 563 -2.53 14.27 -6.97
N THR A 564 -3.82 14.16 -6.71
CA THR A 564 -4.38 13.76 -5.42
C THR A 564 -4.47 12.23 -5.26
N VAL A 565 -4.05 11.50 -6.29
CA VAL A 565 -3.93 10.03 -6.29
C VAL A 565 -2.58 9.60 -5.72
N THR A 566 -1.55 10.41 -5.96
CA THR A 566 -0.15 10.05 -5.71
C THR A 566 0.44 10.75 -4.51
N ASN A 567 1.58 10.22 -4.04
CA ASN A 567 2.52 10.94 -3.20
C ASN A 567 3.80 11.28 -4.00
N PRO A 568 4.47 12.41 -3.72
CA PRO A 568 5.74 12.76 -4.34
C PRO A 568 6.80 11.68 -4.17
N PHE A 569 7.62 11.46 -5.19
CA PHE A 569 8.59 10.36 -5.25
C PHE A 569 9.65 10.40 -4.14
N GLU A 570 10.02 11.57 -3.64
CA GLU A 570 10.99 11.78 -2.56
C GLU A 570 10.58 11.09 -1.25
N THR A 571 9.32 10.68 -1.16
CA THR A 571 8.75 9.93 -0.03
C THR A 571 9.04 8.43 -0.13
N THR A 572 9.18 7.89 -1.35
CA THR A 572 9.45 6.48 -1.66
C THR A 572 10.91 6.20 -2.00
N GLY A 573 11.60 7.13 -2.66
CA GLY A 573 13.01 7.01 -3.05
C GLY A 573 13.89 7.82 -2.11
N ARG A 574 14.30 7.23 -0.98
CA ARG A 574 15.32 7.86 -0.14
C ARG A 574 16.70 7.50 -0.68
N GLU A 575 17.23 8.37 -1.52
CA GLU A 575 18.64 8.34 -1.91
C GLU A 575 19.52 8.23 -0.65
N LEU A 576 20.65 7.53 -0.77
CA LEU A 576 21.67 7.42 0.28
C LEU A 576 22.24 8.83 0.61
N GLY A 577 21.55 9.58 1.47
CA GLY A 577 21.91 10.94 1.83
C GLY A 577 20.72 11.77 2.32
N GLU A 578 20.92 12.47 3.43
CA GLU A 578 19.97 13.24 4.25
C GLU A 578 19.21 14.37 3.51
N LYS A 579 18.37 14.07 2.51
CA LYS A 579 17.32 15.04 2.14
C LYS A 579 16.19 14.94 3.16
N LYS A 580 16.19 15.86 4.13
CA LYS A 580 15.03 16.16 4.98
C LYS A 580 13.88 16.60 4.07
N THR A 581 13.05 15.65 3.65
CA THR A 581 11.73 15.95 3.12
C THR A 581 10.87 16.47 4.27
N ASP A 582 10.18 17.59 4.07
CA ASP A 582 9.18 18.05 5.04
C ASP A 582 8.17 16.93 5.33
N PRO A 583 7.72 16.76 6.58
CA PRO A 583 6.71 15.76 6.91
C PRO A 583 5.44 16.01 6.10
N ILE A 584 4.96 14.97 5.41
CA ILE A 584 3.70 15.02 4.67
C ILE A 584 2.58 15.22 5.71
N GLU A 585 1.67 16.15 5.43
CA GLU A 585 0.58 16.52 6.37
C GLU A 585 -0.38 15.34 6.65
N GLU A 586 -0.58 14.43 5.69
CA GLU A 586 -1.57 13.36 5.73
C GLU A 586 -0.92 11.98 5.54
N PHE A 587 -1.18 11.05 6.47
CA PHE A 587 -0.78 9.63 6.44
C PHE A 587 0.55 9.30 5.73
N CYS A 588 1.68 9.79 6.28
CA CYS A 588 3.04 9.52 5.79
C CYS A 588 3.18 8.08 5.21
N GLY A 589 3.30 7.96 3.89
CA GLY A 589 3.53 6.69 3.18
C GLY A 589 2.32 6.06 2.48
N CYS A 590 1.07 6.43 2.80
CA CYS A 590 -0.09 6.00 2.01
C CYS A 590 -0.26 6.91 0.79
N GLY A 591 -0.07 6.36 -0.42
CA GLY A 591 -0.41 7.01 -1.68
C GLY A 591 0.17 6.27 -2.86
N TRP A 592 -0.45 6.36 -4.04
CA TRP A 592 0.10 5.72 -5.23
C TRP A 592 1.47 6.32 -5.57
N PRO A 593 2.46 5.54 -6.02
CA PRO A 593 3.74 6.11 -6.39
C PRO A 593 3.60 7.04 -7.59
N GLN A 594 4.15 8.26 -7.50
CA GLN A 594 4.05 9.25 -8.57
C GLN A 594 4.53 8.70 -9.92
N TYR A 595 5.63 7.96 -9.94
CA TYR A 595 6.20 7.36 -11.15
C TYR A 595 5.32 6.27 -11.77
N MET A 596 4.37 5.72 -11.02
CA MET A 596 3.37 4.74 -11.49
C MET A 596 2.03 5.40 -11.84
N LEU A 597 1.93 6.74 -11.88
CA LEU A 597 0.67 7.43 -12.19
C LEU A 597 0.12 7.02 -13.55
N VAL A 598 1.01 6.92 -14.55
CA VAL A 598 0.71 6.59 -15.95
C VAL A 598 1.07 5.11 -16.19
N PRO A 599 0.21 4.33 -16.87
CA PRO A 599 0.56 2.96 -17.21
C PRO A 599 1.73 2.90 -18.20
N LYS A 600 2.43 1.75 -18.29
CA LYS A 600 3.60 1.62 -19.19
C LYS A 600 3.25 1.99 -20.63
N GLY A 601 2.13 1.52 -21.15
CA GLY A 601 1.84 1.59 -22.59
C GLY A 601 2.76 0.68 -23.40
N THR A 602 2.75 0.86 -24.73
CA THR A 602 3.53 0.02 -25.66
C THR A 602 4.55 0.85 -26.43
N GLU A 603 5.51 0.20 -27.09
CA GLU A 603 6.48 0.89 -27.96
C GLU A 603 5.78 1.59 -29.13
N GLU A 604 4.70 1.01 -29.66
CA GLU A 604 3.85 1.62 -30.69
C GLU A 604 2.90 2.67 -30.13
N GLY A 605 2.69 2.69 -28.82
CA GLY A 605 1.74 3.53 -28.10
C GLY A 605 0.40 2.87 -27.87
N LEU A 606 0.02 2.74 -26.60
CA LEU A 606 -1.31 2.33 -26.17
C LEU A 606 -2.29 3.50 -26.32
N LEU A 607 -3.37 3.28 -27.08
CA LEU A 607 -4.43 4.28 -27.21
C LEU A 607 -5.34 4.25 -25.99
N MET A 608 -5.51 5.41 -25.36
CA MET A 608 -6.38 5.60 -24.21
C MET A 608 -7.31 6.78 -24.43
N ASP A 609 -8.49 6.74 -23.83
CA ASP A 609 -9.38 7.89 -23.74
C ASP A 609 -9.08 8.65 -22.45
N LEU A 610 -8.73 9.94 -22.59
CA LEU A 610 -8.71 10.91 -21.50
C LEU A 610 -10.12 11.46 -21.32
N PHE A 611 -10.62 11.44 -20.10
CA PHE A 611 -11.92 11.99 -19.72
C PHE A 611 -11.73 13.05 -18.64
N VAL A 612 -12.43 14.17 -18.78
CA VAL A 612 -12.49 15.24 -17.79
C VAL A 612 -13.95 15.62 -17.55
N MET A 613 -14.30 15.78 -16.29
CA MET A 613 -15.58 16.32 -15.84
C MET A 613 -15.35 17.48 -14.88
N ILE A 614 -16.16 18.53 -14.97
CA ILE A 614 -16.27 19.56 -13.93
C ILE A 614 -17.65 19.40 -13.27
N SER A 615 -17.73 18.87 -12.06
CA SER A 615 -19.00 18.60 -11.35
C SER A 615 -19.38 19.71 -10.38
N ASP A 616 -20.70 19.90 -10.20
CA ASP A 616 -21.28 20.83 -9.22
C ASP A 616 -21.48 20.10 -7.88
N ASP A 617 -20.45 20.15 -7.03
CA ASP A 617 -20.47 19.48 -5.72
C ASP A 617 -20.19 20.45 -4.57
N ASP A 618 -20.10 21.76 -4.82
CA ASP A 618 -19.64 22.74 -3.82
C ASP A 618 -20.58 22.82 -2.61
N ALA A 619 -21.89 22.77 -2.86
CA ALA A 619 -22.88 22.77 -1.79
C ALA A 619 -22.79 21.51 -0.93
N ASP A 620 -22.62 20.35 -1.55
CA ASP A 620 -22.50 19.06 -0.86
C ASP A 620 -21.18 18.99 -0.07
N ILE A 621 -20.06 19.42 -0.66
CA ILE A 621 -18.75 19.47 0.02
C ILE A 621 -18.80 20.42 1.22
N SER A 622 -19.38 21.60 1.05
CA SER A 622 -19.48 22.61 2.13
C SER A 622 -20.31 22.13 3.32
N GLN A 623 -21.32 21.27 3.07
CA GLN A 623 -22.11 20.62 4.12
C GLN A 623 -21.42 19.39 4.73
N TRP A 624 -20.58 18.72 3.94
CA TRP A 624 -19.87 17.50 4.32
C TRP A 624 -18.71 17.79 5.29
N ASP A 625 -17.80 18.70 4.91
CA ASP A 625 -16.78 19.30 5.77
C ASP A 625 -16.16 20.53 5.08
N SER A 626 -16.34 21.71 5.69
CA SER A 626 -15.94 23.00 5.10
C SER A 626 -14.43 23.28 5.19
N VAL A 627 -13.68 22.46 5.92
CA VAL A 627 -12.23 22.59 6.13
C VAL A 627 -11.46 21.61 5.23
N THR A 628 -12.15 20.70 4.56
CA THR A 628 -11.54 19.70 3.68
C THR A 628 -11.23 20.26 2.31
N GLY A 629 -9.97 20.10 1.91
CA GLY A 629 -9.56 20.20 0.51
C GLY A 629 -8.98 18.87 0.07
N PHE A 630 -8.98 18.64 -1.24
CA PHE A 630 -8.24 17.52 -1.80
C PHE A 630 -6.74 17.70 -1.52
N LYS A 631 -6.14 16.72 -0.85
CA LYS A 631 -4.71 16.67 -0.52
C LYS A 631 -4.02 15.58 -1.33
N ALA A 632 -2.68 15.59 -1.32
CA ALA A 632 -1.89 14.50 -1.89
C ALA A 632 -2.38 13.15 -1.35
N ALA A 633 -2.43 12.13 -2.21
CA ALA A 633 -2.94 10.78 -1.94
C ALA A 633 -4.36 10.61 -1.38
N SER A 634 -5.11 11.70 -1.11
CA SER A 634 -6.42 11.63 -0.46
C SER A 634 -7.47 10.85 -1.24
N THR A 635 -7.29 10.67 -2.55
CA THR A 635 -8.21 9.91 -3.41
C THR A 635 -8.34 8.44 -2.98
N MET A 636 -7.24 7.79 -2.61
CA MET A 636 -7.23 6.38 -2.19
C MET A 636 -6.91 6.19 -0.70
N CYS A 637 -6.39 7.21 -0.03
CA CYS A 637 -6.00 7.14 1.38
C CYS A 637 -6.90 7.94 2.33
N GLY A 638 -7.87 8.70 1.81
CA GLY A 638 -8.72 9.59 2.61
C GLY A 638 -7.90 10.66 3.33
N LEU A 639 -8.39 11.11 4.48
CA LEU A 639 -7.76 12.16 5.28
C LEU A 639 -7.73 11.79 6.76
N ARG A 640 -6.70 12.24 7.46
CA ARG A 640 -6.46 11.90 8.85
C ARG A 640 -7.48 12.56 9.76
N ASN A 641 -8.19 11.71 10.52
CA ASN A 641 -9.20 12.13 11.50
C ASN A 641 -10.27 13.08 10.91
N ARG A 642 -10.57 12.90 9.62
CA ARG A 642 -11.53 13.72 8.86
C ARG A 642 -12.37 12.83 7.95
N ASN A 643 -13.43 13.41 7.42
CA ASN A 643 -14.22 12.75 6.40
C ASN A 643 -13.45 12.69 5.07
N TYR A 644 -13.80 11.72 4.23
CA TYR A 644 -13.31 11.64 2.86
C TYR A 644 -13.68 12.94 2.11
N PRO A 645 -12.77 13.55 1.32
CA PRO A 645 -12.92 14.94 0.84
C PRO A 645 -14.00 15.17 -0.24
N ASP A 646 -14.72 14.13 -0.65
CA ASP A 646 -15.69 14.19 -1.74
C ASP A 646 -16.94 13.39 -1.38
N PRO A 647 -18.12 14.03 -1.25
CA PRO A 647 -19.36 13.36 -0.85
C PRO A 647 -19.93 12.44 -1.95
N ARG A 648 -19.45 12.53 -3.20
CA ARG A 648 -19.86 11.60 -4.27
C ARG A 648 -19.34 10.20 -3.99
N ALA A 649 -20.02 9.22 -4.59
CA ALA A 649 -19.54 7.85 -4.60
C ALA A 649 -18.12 7.79 -5.20
N MET A 650 -17.25 6.99 -4.60
CA MET A 650 -15.91 6.80 -5.13
C MET A 650 -16.00 6.10 -6.48
N GLY A 651 -15.35 6.68 -7.50
CA GLY A 651 -15.47 6.27 -8.90
C GLY A 651 -16.51 7.04 -9.72
N PHE A 652 -17.23 8.00 -9.13
CA PHE A 652 -18.14 8.88 -9.87
C PHE A 652 -17.39 9.59 -11.03
N PRO A 653 -17.94 9.58 -12.26
CA PRO A 653 -19.31 9.18 -12.63
C PRO A 653 -19.44 7.76 -13.24
N PHE A 654 -18.41 6.91 -13.11
CA PHE A 654 -18.31 5.60 -13.77
C PHE A 654 -18.69 4.41 -12.87
N ASP A 655 -19.00 4.67 -11.60
CA ASP A 655 -19.31 3.63 -10.62
C ASP A 655 -20.68 2.98 -10.81
N ARG A 656 -21.59 3.57 -11.61
CA ARG A 656 -22.96 3.07 -11.82
C ARG A 656 -23.22 2.62 -13.26
N PRO A 657 -24.27 1.80 -13.49
CA PRO A 657 -24.76 1.50 -14.83
C PRO A 657 -25.09 2.74 -15.65
N LEU A 658 -24.99 2.60 -16.96
CA LEU A 658 -25.28 3.66 -17.90
C LEU A 658 -26.79 3.77 -18.18
N SER A 659 -27.25 4.98 -18.50
CA SER A 659 -28.60 5.19 -19.01
C SER A 659 -28.83 4.46 -20.34
N GLU A 660 -30.09 4.12 -20.64
CA GLU A 660 -30.44 3.41 -21.87
C GLU A 660 -29.94 4.16 -23.12
N GLY A 661 -29.37 3.41 -24.07
CA GLY A 661 -28.82 3.97 -25.31
C GLY A 661 -27.41 4.55 -25.22
N VAL A 662 -26.85 4.73 -24.03
CA VAL A 662 -25.44 5.13 -23.87
C VAL A 662 -24.55 3.90 -24.11
N ARG A 663 -23.66 4.01 -25.10
CA ARG A 663 -22.75 2.93 -25.52
C ARG A 663 -21.28 3.36 -25.64
N THR A 664 -21.03 4.66 -25.78
CA THR A 664 -19.70 5.23 -25.97
C THR A 664 -19.52 6.42 -25.03
N LEU A 665 -18.28 6.79 -24.71
CA LEU A 665 -17.98 8.03 -23.98
C LEU A 665 -18.66 9.24 -24.62
N GLN A 666 -18.67 9.34 -25.95
CA GLN A 666 -19.27 10.46 -26.67
C GLN A 666 -20.78 10.60 -26.40
N ASN A 667 -21.50 9.48 -26.21
CA ASN A 667 -22.92 9.51 -25.88
C ASN A 667 -23.20 9.80 -24.40
N PHE A 668 -22.20 9.64 -23.54
CA PHE A 668 -22.30 9.88 -22.10
C PHE A 668 -22.09 11.35 -21.74
N LEU A 669 -21.36 12.11 -22.56
CA LEU A 669 -20.95 13.49 -22.23
C LEU A 669 -22.15 14.43 -22.01
N THR A 670 -22.09 15.16 -20.90
CA THR A 670 -22.81 16.42 -20.68
C THR A 670 -21.91 17.61 -21.04
N PRO A 671 -22.44 18.85 -21.18
CA PRO A 671 -21.64 20.02 -21.53
C PRO A 671 -20.40 20.26 -20.65
N ASN A 672 -20.47 19.93 -19.37
CA ASN A 672 -19.38 20.02 -18.39
C ASN A 672 -18.38 18.86 -18.45
N MET A 673 -18.47 17.99 -19.45
CA MET A 673 -17.55 16.87 -19.68
C MET A 673 -16.88 16.99 -21.05
N ALA A 674 -15.67 16.47 -21.15
CA ALA A 674 -14.98 16.31 -22.42
C ALA A 674 -14.16 15.02 -22.44
N THR A 675 -13.90 14.53 -23.65
CA THR A 675 -12.98 13.42 -23.87
C THR A 675 -12.01 13.74 -25.01
N SER A 676 -10.81 13.18 -24.94
CA SER A 676 -9.80 13.24 -25.99
C SER A 676 -9.04 11.93 -26.05
N THR A 677 -8.57 11.52 -27.22
CA THR A 677 -7.69 10.36 -27.34
C THR A 677 -6.26 10.77 -27.04
N ILE A 678 -5.62 10.04 -26.14
CA ILE A 678 -4.19 10.15 -25.84
C ILE A 678 -3.48 8.87 -26.24
N LYS A 679 -2.18 8.98 -26.48
CA LYS A 679 -1.29 7.84 -26.70
C LYS A 679 -0.30 7.75 -25.55
N VAL A 680 -0.14 6.57 -24.98
CA VAL A 680 0.85 6.26 -23.94
C VAL A 680 1.92 5.37 -24.54
N GLN A 681 3.11 5.93 -24.74
CA GLN A 681 4.21 5.25 -25.41
C GLN A 681 5.32 4.91 -24.41
N PHE A 682 5.77 3.67 -24.45
CA PHE A 682 6.94 3.22 -23.72
C PHE A 682 8.20 3.47 -24.56
N ILE A 683 9.23 4.06 -23.95
CA ILE A 683 10.54 4.29 -24.56
C ILE A 683 11.59 3.71 -23.60
N GLU A 684 12.39 2.77 -24.08
CA GLU A 684 13.35 2.01 -23.25
C GLU A 684 14.25 2.91 -22.37
N ASN A 685 14.72 4.03 -22.93
CA ASN A 685 15.60 4.98 -22.25
C ASN A 685 14.92 6.34 -22.05
N ASN A 686 15.21 6.97 -20.90
CA ASN A 686 14.69 8.30 -20.58
C ASN A 686 15.01 9.33 -21.70
N PRO A 687 13.98 9.95 -22.32
CA PRO A 687 14.16 10.92 -23.40
C PRO A 687 15.04 12.12 -23.03
N LYS A 688 15.01 12.55 -21.76
CA LYS A 688 15.76 13.72 -21.26
C LYS A 688 17.26 13.44 -21.07
N THR A 689 17.67 12.19 -20.88
CA THR A 689 19.09 11.81 -20.80
C THR A 689 19.68 11.48 -22.17
N ALA A 690 18.89 10.89 -23.08
CA ALA A 690 19.28 10.63 -24.47
C ALA A 690 19.65 11.91 -25.24
N ALA A 691 18.93 13.02 -24.98
CA ALA A 691 19.21 14.32 -25.60
C ALA A 691 20.56 14.95 -25.16
N LYS A 692 21.16 14.51 -24.05
CA LYS A 692 22.42 15.05 -23.52
C LYS A 692 23.67 14.29 -24.00
N ASN A 693 23.53 13.09 -24.55
CA ASN A 693 24.65 12.29 -25.07
C ASN A 693 24.36 11.75 -26.49
N PRO A 694 24.53 12.57 -27.54
CA PRO A 694 24.34 12.12 -28.92
C PRO A 694 25.45 11.17 -29.45
N GLN A 695 26.45 10.81 -28.63
CA GLN A 695 27.65 10.09 -29.10
C GLN A 695 27.73 8.59 -28.76
N THR A 696 26.71 7.99 -28.15
CA THR A 696 26.72 6.54 -27.85
C THR A 696 25.59 5.77 -28.53
N ALA A 697 25.17 6.23 -29.72
CA ALA A 697 24.30 5.45 -30.60
C ALA A 697 25.08 5.06 -31.86
N ALA A 698 25.65 3.84 -31.87
CA ALA A 698 25.80 2.99 -33.07
C ALA A 698 26.56 1.69 -32.73
N PRO A 699 26.32 0.60 -33.49
CA PRO A 699 25.07 0.10 -34.06
C PRO A 699 24.48 -1.07 -33.27
#